data_AF-A0A937TXW4-F1
#
_entry.id   AF-A0A937TXW4-F1
#
_cell.length_a   1.000
_cell.length_b   1.000
_cell.length_c   1.000
_cell.angle_alpha   90.00
_cell.angle_beta   90.00
_cell.angle_gamma   90.00
#
_symmetry.space_group_name_H-M   'P 1'
#
loop_
_entity.id
_entity.type
_entity.pdbx_description
1 polymer ?
#
loop_
_entity_poly.entity_id
_entity_poly.type
_entity_poly.pdbx_seq_one_letter_code
_entity_poly.pdbx_strand_id
1 'polypeptide(L)'
;MMAHNVQPHDSIVKVLFALTITVLLLPLSVTAADKPVTSAKRFSPPMGWNSYTGYSIYVTEKELLKNIDFLSKKLLPYGYDTVTVDNGWFLSGRGKGAKMALDKFGRPDSHEHFFPHGLKYTIDYAHKRGVKFGIWLLRGINRRAVDENLPVEGTKYRMKDIVNMKSRCPWAAKPWWNYGVDMTKPGSQEYYDGLVKKYADMGVDFIKFDDIVPNPPEVEAVAKAIAKCGRKIVLSLSPGDHIKVGHSNAYKKANMVRITSDIWDHQGSLETTFRRWEAMQDYDGAKVGSWLDMDMVCFGRLVVTNKGGGRDCRFTKDQKRTFMVQRALAASPLMLGGVLYSMDEFSMSLFTHRDILKCNRNGVVGKLAHREGKVDVWKTPEYGSKKNGWIGVFNRDAKKKAAVERSIEQLGLDPGRKYVLKDLWSAKTLPVSGKHTFEIPPGGVAFLRYEQRSNGAEAAASLTKLQPLQRTGEVSIDTNPKGEPLDLGDLVYATGLGVKAGSELTYDVSKLTGRFEAWVGIDPILSVKRSGRFRVHADRDLVFDSGAINQTNKRGSSQNPTRPIRVVVPLANVKKLRLTFQCEDDKDKAGLCGGWGDARFVPASALEYKLGTYKGKTLAATPPMGWNSWCRYGTGINEKLIKKVADAMVDSGMRDAGYVYVSLDDGWQARGAKFDDKGYPLWDTKKFPSGMKALGDYLHAKGLKFGIYSRAGWVRGHETQFAKRFAEWGVDLVKYDFSNKQQQKATLDAIRAAGRDVVFSVCEWGRQRPWLWAPGFNAEMWRTTYDVKDKWTSKYDNNGGIGVLRSAHQNEALGPFVGPGRWNDMDMLQIGVDGFDYGHDRKKAGFDITPDEERFQMSLWSILASPLLAANDVTTMNDHTKSVLLNEQAIAINQDPLGVPGWRIKKMDKIEVWKRPLKNGDLAVVFANLDDKPRTIDVTWAQLNVRGARTVTDLWKKRGLGRHDKLLKFEAIPSHGVVFLRLSK
;
A
#
# COMPACT_ATOMS: atom_id res chain seq x y z
N MET A 1 65.33 19.54 2.70
CA MET A 1 65.98 20.67 3.40
C MET A 1 65.28 21.94 2.93
N MET A 2 64.83 22.74 3.91
CA MET A 2 64.62 24.20 3.95
C MET A 2 63.76 24.83 2.83
N ALA A 3 62.58 25.43 3.03
CA ALA A 3 62.11 26.46 3.97
C ALA A 3 62.89 27.77 3.90
N HIS A 4 62.23 28.89 3.55
CA HIS A 4 62.42 30.19 4.21
C HIS A 4 61.21 31.12 4.03
N ASN A 5 60.78 31.65 5.18
CA ASN A 5 59.87 32.79 5.41
C ASN A 5 60.57 34.13 5.11
N VAL A 6 59.80 35.23 5.06
CA VAL A 6 59.92 36.44 5.94
C VAL A 6 58.87 37.52 5.53
N GLN A 7 58.21 38.15 6.53
CA GLN A 7 57.29 39.32 6.45
C GLN A 7 58.08 40.67 6.57
N PRO A 8 57.61 41.86 7.09
CA PRO A 8 56.27 42.43 7.42
C PRO A 8 56.08 43.97 7.14
N HIS A 9 54.87 44.50 7.45
CA HIS A 9 54.56 45.72 8.27
C HIS A 9 53.44 46.70 7.83
N ASP A 10 52.62 47.04 8.85
CA ASP A 10 51.42 47.90 9.01
C ASP A 10 51.61 49.44 9.02
N SER A 11 50.50 50.21 8.87
CA SER A 11 49.93 51.23 9.84
C SER A 11 49.05 52.32 9.15
N ILE A 12 47.70 52.40 9.27
CA ILE A 12 46.75 53.04 10.26
C ILE A 12 46.59 54.60 10.16
N VAL A 13 45.33 55.13 10.08
CA VAL A 13 44.61 56.14 10.97
C VAL A 13 43.41 56.92 10.29
N LYS A 14 42.15 56.64 10.75
CA LYS A 14 40.97 57.49 11.21
C LYS A 14 40.42 58.74 10.41
N VAL A 15 39.14 59.22 10.38
CA VAL A 15 37.79 58.94 11.00
C VAL A 15 36.66 59.90 10.44
N LEU A 16 35.39 59.40 10.31
CA LEU A 16 33.98 60.00 10.33
C LEU A 16 33.55 61.20 9.42
N PHE A 17 32.31 61.39 8.88
CA PHE A 17 30.91 61.13 9.31
C PHE A 17 29.90 61.02 8.10
N ALA A 18 28.68 60.55 8.42
CA ALA A 18 27.54 60.00 7.67
C ALA A 18 26.84 60.74 6.47
N LEU A 19 26.25 59.95 5.55
CA LEU A 19 24.78 59.82 5.36
C LEU A 19 24.38 58.63 4.42
N THR A 20 23.32 57.94 4.82
CA THR A 20 22.49 56.89 4.18
C THR A 20 22.64 56.53 2.69
N ILE A 21 22.88 55.24 2.40
CA ILE A 21 22.53 54.58 1.11
C ILE A 21 21.93 53.20 1.35
N THR A 22 20.74 52.98 0.78
CA THR A 22 20.12 51.68 0.53
C THR A 22 20.60 51.17 -0.84
N VAL A 23 21.10 49.93 -0.93
CA VAL A 23 20.84 48.93 -2.00
C VAL A 23 21.86 47.78 -1.90
N LEU A 24 21.28 46.58 -2.10
CA LEU A 24 21.82 45.22 -2.17
C LEU A 24 23.26 45.06 -2.66
N LEU A 25 24.02 44.16 -1.99
CA LEU A 25 25.00 43.27 -2.61
C LEU A 25 25.14 41.97 -1.78
N LEU A 26 25.06 40.84 -2.49
CA LEU A 26 25.16 39.45 -2.01
C LEU A 26 26.53 39.13 -1.39
N PRO A 27 26.62 38.28 -0.35
CA PRO A 27 27.88 37.66 0.03
C PRO A 27 28.06 36.29 -0.64
N LEU A 28 29.25 36.12 -1.22
CA LEU A 28 29.83 34.86 -1.67
C LEU A 28 29.74 33.79 -0.57
N SER A 29 29.20 32.62 -0.91
CA SER A 29 29.26 31.44 -0.05
C SER A 29 30.42 30.53 -0.47
N VAL A 30 31.30 30.31 0.50
CA VAL A 30 32.41 29.35 0.52
C VAL A 30 31.93 27.93 0.19
N THR A 31 32.73 27.25 -0.61
CA THR A 31 32.58 25.85 -1.04
C THR A 31 32.52 24.89 0.16
N ALA A 32 31.37 24.26 0.37
CA ALA A 32 31.24 23.07 1.19
C ALA A 32 31.46 21.83 0.33
N ALA A 33 32.55 21.10 0.59
CA ALA A 33 32.77 19.78 0.05
C ALA A 33 31.70 18.78 0.54
N ASP A 34 31.19 18.00 -0.41
CA ASP A 34 30.47 16.72 -0.31
C ASP A 34 29.58 16.45 0.91
N LYS A 35 28.31 16.86 0.80
CA LYS A 35 27.20 16.12 1.42
C LYS A 35 26.47 15.31 0.33
N PRO A 36 26.27 13.98 0.49
CA PRO A 36 25.58 13.19 -0.51
C PRO A 36 24.12 13.64 -0.61
N VAL A 37 23.71 14.03 -1.83
CA VAL A 37 22.35 14.45 -2.16
C VAL A 37 21.35 13.37 -1.77
N THR A 38 20.50 13.69 -0.80
CA THR A 38 19.47 12.81 -0.25
C THR A 38 18.26 12.68 -1.19
N SER A 39 17.93 11.42 -1.52
CA SER A 39 16.73 10.90 -2.19
C SER A 39 16.60 11.11 -3.71
N ALA A 40 17.27 10.23 -4.48
CA ALA A 40 16.94 10.03 -5.89
C ALA A 40 15.47 9.58 -6.06
N LYS A 41 14.76 10.19 -7.02
CA LYS A 41 13.41 9.80 -7.43
C LYS A 41 13.44 8.35 -7.93
N ARG A 42 12.64 7.46 -7.33
CA ARG A 42 12.53 6.06 -7.75
C ARG A 42 11.59 5.95 -8.94
N PHE A 43 12.10 5.45 -10.07
CA PHE A 43 11.31 5.13 -11.25
C PHE A 43 10.94 3.63 -11.25
N SER A 44 9.87 3.25 -11.97
CA SER A 44 9.54 1.84 -12.22
C SER A 44 9.33 1.61 -13.73
N PRO A 45 9.62 0.40 -14.24
CA PRO A 45 9.37 0.04 -15.64
C PRO A 45 7.89 0.17 -16.01
N PRO A 46 7.55 0.66 -17.22
CA PRO A 46 6.20 0.62 -17.74
C PRO A 46 5.60 -0.78 -17.77
N MET A 47 4.30 -0.88 -17.54
CA MET A 47 3.55 -2.14 -17.58
C MET A 47 2.25 -1.93 -18.36
N GLY A 48 1.93 -2.84 -19.27
CA GLY A 48 0.77 -2.67 -20.13
C GLY A 48 0.54 -3.85 -21.06
N TRP A 49 -0.16 -3.59 -22.14
CA TRP A 49 -0.44 -4.53 -23.21
C TRP A 49 -0.14 -3.88 -24.57
N ASN A 50 0.31 -4.69 -25.53
CA ASN A 50 0.59 -4.29 -26.90
C ASN A 50 -0.03 -5.30 -27.88
N SER A 51 -0.63 -4.80 -28.96
CA SER A 51 -1.40 -5.65 -29.89
C SER A 51 -0.58 -6.56 -30.81
N TYR A 52 0.73 -6.31 -30.99
CA TYR A 52 1.49 -6.94 -32.08
C TYR A 52 1.61 -8.46 -31.95
N THR A 53 1.95 -9.00 -30.78
CA THR A 53 2.12 -10.45 -30.65
C THR A 53 0.79 -11.19 -30.83
N GLY A 54 -0.29 -10.60 -30.31
CA GLY A 54 -1.64 -11.15 -30.33
C GLY A 54 -2.30 -11.06 -31.69
N TYR A 55 -2.15 -9.93 -32.38
CA TYR A 55 -2.92 -9.58 -33.59
C TYR A 55 -2.06 -9.21 -34.80
N SER A 56 -0.73 -9.16 -34.67
CA SER A 56 0.16 -8.58 -35.68
C SER A 56 -0.33 -7.18 -36.08
N ILE A 57 -0.74 -7.02 -37.34
CA ILE A 57 -1.26 -5.76 -37.89
C ILE A 57 -2.78 -5.72 -38.05
N TYR A 58 -3.50 -6.69 -37.46
CA TYR A 58 -4.92 -6.93 -37.73
C TYR A 58 -5.85 -6.57 -36.58
N VAL A 59 -5.34 -5.93 -35.52
CA VAL A 59 -6.20 -5.54 -34.39
C VAL A 59 -7.26 -4.55 -34.86
N THR A 60 -8.51 -4.91 -34.61
CA THR A 60 -9.66 -4.04 -34.87
C THR A 60 -10.01 -3.21 -33.62
N GLU A 61 -10.74 -2.11 -33.82
CA GLU A 61 -11.31 -1.33 -32.72
C GLU A 61 -12.05 -2.23 -31.72
N LYS A 62 -12.93 -3.11 -32.22
CA LYS A 62 -13.70 -4.05 -31.39
C LYS A 62 -12.82 -4.94 -30.51
N GLU A 63 -11.73 -5.48 -31.05
CA GLU A 63 -10.80 -6.32 -30.29
C GLU A 63 -10.00 -5.49 -29.28
N LEU A 64 -9.62 -4.28 -29.66
CA LEU A 64 -8.90 -3.36 -28.79
C LEU A 64 -9.75 -2.95 -27.58
N LEU A 65 -11.03 -2.62 -27.77
CA LEU A 65 -11.96 -2.30 -26.68
C LEU A 65 -12.09 -3.47 -25.68
N LYS A 66 -12.16 -4.72 -26.17
CA LYS A 66 -12.20 -5.91 -25.30
C LYS A 66 -10.93 -6.07 -24.46
N ASN A 67 -9.76 -5.82 -25.05
CA ASN A 67 -8.49 -5.86 -24.31
C ASN A 67 -8.42 -4.72 -23.28
N ILE A 68 -8.91 -3.52 -23.61
CA ILE A 68 -9.02 -2.39 -22.67
C ILE A 68 -9.91 -2.75 -21.48
N ASP A 69 -11.10 -3.29 -21.73
CA ASP A 69 -12.04 -3.70 -20.68
C ASP A 69 -11.44 -4.78 -19.77
N PHE A 70 -10.76 -5.77 -20.36
CA PHE A 70 -10.10 -6.82 -19.60
C PHE A 70 -8.96 -6.25 -18.74
N LEU A 71 -8.07 -5.45 -19.33
CA LEU A 71 -6.94 -4.85 -18.62
C LEU A 71 -7.43 -3.98 -17.47
N SER A 72 -8.40 -3.09 -17.71
CA SER A 72 -9.00 -2.22 -16.68
C SER A 72 -9.56 -3.02 -15.49
N LYS A 73 -10.26 -4.12 -15.77
CA LYS A 73 -10.91 -4.93 -14.72
C LYS A 73 -9.96 -5.87 -13.98
N LYS A 74 -9.01 -6.49 -14.69
CA LYS A 74 -8.24 -7.64 -14.16
C LYS A 74 -6.78 -7.35 -13.89
N LEU A 75 -6.17 -6.39 -14.58
CA LEU A 75 -4.73 -6.15 -14.55
C LEU A 75 -4.35 -4.75 -14.04
N LEU A 76 -5.22 -3.75 -14.19
CA LEU A 76 -5.02 -2.41 -13.65
C LEU A 76 -4.78 -2.39 -12.13
N PRO A 77 -5.47 -3.20 -11.29
CA PRO A 77 -5.16 -3.28 -9.85
C PRO A 77 -3.74 -3.76 -9.54
N TYR A 78 -3.09 -4.43 -10.48
CA TYR A 78 -1.72 -4.95 -10.37
C TYR A 78 -0.68 -4.03 -11.03
N GLY A 79 -1.12 -2.90 -11.61
CA GLY A 79 -0.26 -1.85 -12.14
C GLY A 79 -0.04 -1.87 -13.65
N TYR A 80 -0.69 -2.77 -14.40
CA TYR A 80 -0.71 -2.70 -15.87
C TYR A 80 -1.70 -1.61 -16.28
N ASP A 81 -1.21 -0.48 -16.79
CA ASP A 81 -2.01 0.72 -16.97
C ASP A 81 -2.06 1.24 -18.40
N THR A 82 -1.35 0.60 -19.33
CA THR A 82 -1.21 1.08 -20.72
C THR A 82 -1.69 0.04 -21.73
N VAL A 83 -2.47 0.46 -22.72
CA VAL A 83 -2.81 -0.33 -23.92
C VAL A 83 -2.19 0.34 -25.14
N THR A 84 -1.37 -0.39 -25.90
CA THR A 84 -0.69 0.12 -27.09
C THR A 84 -1.23 -0.57 -28.34
N VAL A 85 -1.78 0.21 -29.27
CA VAL A 85 -2.05 -0.26 -30.63
C VAL A 85 -0.76 -0.24 -31.43
N ASP A 86 -0.30 -1.41 -31.82
CA ASP A 86 0.91 -1.58 -32.63
C ASP A 86 0.60 -1.44 -34.13
N ASN A 87 1.60 -1.66 -34.98
CA ASN A 87 1.54 -1.46 -36.43
C ASN A 87 0.22 -1.92 -37.07
N GLY A 88 -0.26 -1.22 -38.10
CA GLY A 88 -1.43 -1.61 -38.91
C GLY A 88 -2.65 -0.70 -38.78
N TRP A 89 -2.76 0.09 -37.72
CA TRP A 89 -3.95 0.93 -37.44
C TRP A 89 -4.24 2.01 -38.49
N PHE A 90 -3.24 2.39 -39.29
CA PHE A 90 -3.34 3.35 -40.39
C PHE A 90 -3.52 2.69 -41.77
N LEU A 91 -3.63 1.37 -41.85
CA LEU A 91 -3.75 0.61 -43.10
C LEU A 91 -5.17 0.08 -43.31
N SER A 92 -5.57 0.00 -44.58
CA SER A 92 -6.80 -0.68 -45.00
C SER A 92 -6.70 -2.22 -44.96
N GLY A 93 -5.53 -2.79 -44.65
CA GLY A 93 -5.26 -4.23 -44.64
C GLY A 93 -3.79 -4.59 -44.96
N ARG A 94 -3.53 -5.88 -45.24
CA ARG A 94 -2.19 -6.39 -45.64
C ARG A 94 -2.16 -6.79 -47.11
N GLY A 95 -1.18 -6.33 -47.89
CA GLY A 95 -0.99 -6.80 -49.27
C GLY A 95 -0.35 -5.78 -50.21
N LYS A 96 -0.35 -6.08 -51.51
CA LYS A 96 -0.19 -5.07 -52.58
C LYS A 96 -1.55 -4.37 -52.72
N GLY A 97 -1.58 -3.03 -52.71
CA GLY A 97 -2.82 -2.24 -52.82
C GLY A 97 -3.48 -1.79 -51.50
N ALA A 98 -2.91 -2.15 -50.34
CA ALA A 98 -3.38 -1.59 -49.06
C ALA A 98 -3.17 -0.07 -49.03
N LYS A 99 -4.23 0.67 -48.69
CA LYS A 99 -4.21 2.13 -48.59
C LYS A 99 -3.78 2.56 -47.20
N MET A 100 -3.02 3.64 -47.13
CA MET A 100 -2.60 4.27 -45.88
C MET A 100 -3.35 5.59 -45.68
N ALA A 101 -3.95 5.75 -44.50
CA ALA A 101 -4.55 6.99 -44.07
C ALA A 101 -3.45 7.93 -43.55
N LEU A 102 -3.31 9.09 -44.19
CA LEU A 102 -2.43 10.19 -43.76
C LEU A 102 -3.27 11.47 -43.73
N ASP A 103 -2.94 12.38 -42.83
CA ASP A 103 -3.49 13.73 -42.87
C ASP A 103 -2.82 14.61 -43.95
N LYS A 104 -3.29 15.86 -44.08
CA LYS A 104 -2.78 16.84 -45.06
C LYS A 104 -1.29 17.20 -44.89
N PHE A 105 -0.66 16.81 -43.79
CA PHE A 105 0.77 17.01 -43.52
C PHE A 105 1.55 15.70 -43.60
N GLY A 106 0.94 14.63 -44.14
CA GLY A 106 1.60 13.34 -44.32
C GLY A 106 1.79 12.54 -43.04
N ARG A 107 1.10 12.87 -41.95
CA ARG A 107 1.19 12.15 -40.66
C ARG A 107 0.14 11.05 -40.59
N PRO A 108 0.46 9.83 -40.11
CA PRO A 108 -0.49 8.72 -40.06
C PRO A 108 -1.79 9.05 -39.31
N ASP A 109 -2.90 8.59 -39.88
CA ASP A 109 -4.22 8.61 -39.26
C ASP A 109 -4.83 7.20 -39.24
N SER A 110 -5.84 6.96 -38.41
CA SER A 110 -6.48 5.65 -38.37
C SER A 110 -7.31 5.40 -39.62
N HIS A 111 -7.19 4.19 -40.17
CA HIS A 111 -8.00 3.79 -41.31
C HIS A 111 -9.35 3.23 -40.84
N GLU A 112 -10.44 3.75 -41.42
CA GLU A 112 -11.83 3.42 -41.04
C GLU A 112 -12.16 1.92 -41.08
N HIS A 113 -11.48 1.17 -41.97
CA HIS A 113 -11.62 -0.29 -42.08
C HIS A 113 -11.40 -1.03 -40.75
N PHE A 114 -10.39 -0.65 -39.95
CA PHE A 114 -10.13 -1.26 -38.64
C PHE A 114 -10.64 -0.40 -37.48
N PHE A 115 -10.77 0.91 -37.69
CA PHE A 115 -11.14 1.91 -36.68
C PHE A 115 -12.26 2.81 -37.22
N PRO A 116 -13.50 2.30 -37.34
CA PRO A 116 -14.61 3.03 -37.96
C PRO A 116 -14.99 4.32 -37.21
N HIS A 117 -14.73 4.40 -35.90
CA HIS A 117 -14.96 5.63 -35.11
C HIS A 117 -13.70 6.49 -34.95
N GLY A 118 -12.60 6.09 -35.60
CA GLY A 118 -11.30 6.73 -35.48
C GLY A 118 -10.57 6.46 -34.16
N LEU A 119 -9.27 6.72 -34.14
CA LEU A 119 -8.44 6.38 -32.98
C LEU A 119 -8.77 7.20 -31.73
N LYS A 120 -9.23 8.45 -31.90
CA LYS A 120 -9.62 9.32 -30.79
C LYS A 120 -10.74 8.72 -29.94
N TYR A 121 -11.72 8.09 -30.57
CA TYR A 121 -12.78 7.37 -29.87
C TYR A 121 -12.22 6.27 -28.95
N THR A 122 -11.27 5.49 -29.46
CA THR A 122 -10.63 4.41 -28.69
C THR A 122 -9.77 4.97 -27.54
N ILE A 123 -9.04 6.06 -27.77
CA ILE A 123 -8.24 6.75 -26.74
C ILE A 123 -9.16 7.21 -25.60
N ASP A 124 -10.25 7.90 -25.91
CA ASP A 124 -11.21 8.38 -24.92
C ASP A 124 -11.87 7.20 -24.17
N TYR A 125 -12.15 6.09 -24.86
CA TYR A 125 -12.69 4.88 -24.25
C TYR A 125 -11.73 4.27 -23.22
N ALA A 126 -10.43 4.25 -23.50
CA ALA A 126 -9.39 3.79 -22.58
C ALA A 126 -9.28 4.71 -21.36
N HIS A 127 -9.22 6.03 -21.58
CA HIS A 127 -9.09 7.02 -20.50
C HIS A 127 -10.27 6.99 -19.54
N LYS A 128 -11.51 6.84 -20.05
CA LYS A 128 -12.72 6.68 -19.22
C LYS A 128 -12.66 5.47 -18.28
N ARG A 129 -11.79 4.49 -18.56
CA ARG A 129 -11.55 3.27 -17.76
C ARG A 129 -10.27 3.33 -16.92
N GLY A 130 -9.63 4.49 -16.84
CA GLY A 130 -8.38 4.70 -16.12
C GLY A 130 -7.16 4.04 -16.79
N VAL A 131 -7.26 3.71 -18.08
CA VAL A 131 -6.19 3.07 -18.86
C VAL A 131 -5.57 4.10 -19.80
N LYS A 132 -4.24 4.19 -19.81
CA LYS A 132 -3.45 5.00 -20.74
C LYS A 132 -3.45 4.37 -22.14
N PHE A 133 -3.35 5.21 -23.17
CA PHE A 133 -3.36 4.75 -24.55
C PHE A 133 -2.02 5.01 -25.25
N GLY A 134 -1.52 4.01 -25.94
CA GLY A 134 -0.27 4.06 -26.69
C GLY A 134 -0.45 3.76 -28.17
N ILE A 135 0.45 4.30 -28.98
CA ILE A 135 0.51 4.02 -30.43
C ILE A 135 1.91 3.60 -30.86
N TRP A 136 1.96 2.82 -31.93
CA TRP A 136 3.18 2.56 -32.68
C TRP A 136 3.31 3.51 -33.88
N LEU A 137 4.54 3.98 -34.11
CA LEU A 137 4.93 4.80 -35.26
C LEU A 137 6.23 4.27 -35.86
N LEU A 138 6.38 4.45 -37.17
CA LEU A 138 7.65 4.22 -37.86
C LEU A 138 8.47 5.51 -37.90
N ARG A 139 9.78 5.43 -37.67
CA ARG A 139 10.70 6.57 -37.83
C ARG A 139 10.55 7.22 -39.21
N GLY A 140 10.64 8.54 -39.24
CA GLY A 140 10.84 9.31 -40.46
C GLY A 140 9.54 9.76 -41.15
N ILE A 141 9.68 10.21 -42.40
CA ILE A 141 8.63 10.83 -43.21
C ILE A 141 8.04 9.79 -44.17
N ASN A 142 6.72 9.74 -44.29
CA ASN A 142 6.08 8.87 -45.25
C ASN A 142 6.50 9.21 -46.69
N ARG A 143 6.82 8.21 -47.51
CA ARG A 143 7.28 8.41 -48.89
C ARG A 143 6.26 9.12 -49.76
N ARG A 144 4.97 8.84 -49.60
CA ARG A 144 3.90 9.57 -50.31
C ARG A 144 3.94 11.06 -49.99
N ALA A 145 4.18 11.41 -48.73
CA ALA A 145 4.31 12.81 -48.31
C ALA A 145 5.55 13.50 -48.91
N VAL A 146 6.62 12.74 -49.17
CA VAL A 146 7.81 13.23 -49.88
C VAL A 146 7.54 13.38 -51.38
N ASP A 147 6.89 12.41 -52.00
CA ASP A 147 6.56 12.41 -53.43
C ASP A 147 5.62 13.58 -53.78
N GLU A 148 4.56 13.76 -52.99
CA GLU A 148 3.60 14.88 -53.06
C GLU A 148 4.18 16.20 -52.53
N ASN A 149 5.38 16.16 -51.94
CA ASN A 149 6.09 17.29 -51.35
C ASN A 149 5.21 18.14 -50.39
N LEU A 150 4.53 17.45 -49.47
CA LEU A 150 3.62 18.07 -48.52
C LEU A 150 4.34 19.10 -47.62
N PRO A 151 3.63 20.12 -47.10
CA PRO A 151 4.25 21.12 -46.24
C PRO A 151 4.59 20.55 -44.85
N VAL A 152 5.68 21.05 -44.26
CA VAL A 152 5.96 20.87 -42.83
C VAL A 152 5.14 21.90 -42.06
N GLU A 153 4.18 21.43 -41.27
CA GLU A 153 3.21 22.28 -40.55
C GLU A 153 3.88 23.42 -39.78
N GLY A 154 3.38 24.65 -39.96
CA GLY A 154 3.88 25.83 -39.25
C GLY A 154 5.22 26.39 -39.75
N THR A 155 5.72 25.93 -40.90
CA THR A 155 7.00 26.40 -41.46
C THR A 155 6.90 26.73 -42.95
N LYS A 156 7.95 27.34 -43.50
CA LYS A 156 8.12 27.53 -44.95
C LYS A 156 8.68 26.29 -45.68
N TYR A 157 9.09 25.26 -44.94
CA TYR A 157 9.76 24.07 -45.48
C TYR A 157 8.75 22.99 -45.90
N ARG A 158 9.19 22.09 -46.77
CA ARG A 158 8.42 20.95 -47.28
C ARG A 158 9.17 19.64 -47.08
N MET A 159 8.48 18.51 -47.26
CA MET A 159 9.09 17.19 -47.01
C MET A 159 10.37 16.93 -47.81
N LYS A 160 10.48 17.43 -49.06
CA LYS A 160 11.71 17.29 -49.86
C LYS A 160 12.90 18.09 -49.31
N ASP A 161 12.66 19.13 -48.51
CA ASP A 161 13.73 19.96 -47.93
C ASP A 161 14.43 19.29 -46.75
N ILE A 162 13.73 18.37 -46.07
CA ILE A 162 14.16 17.78 -44.79
C ILE A 162 14.38 16.26 -44.88
N VAL A 163 14.08 15.61 -46.01
CA VAL A 163 14.18 14.16 -46.15
C VAL A 163 15.61 13.68 -46.36
N ASN A 164 15.99 12.59 -45.70
CA ASN A 164 17.17 11.80 -46.01
C ASN A 164 16.79 10.54 -46.80
N MET A 165 16.79 10.62 -48.13
CA MET A 165 16.42 9.51 -49.02
C MET A 165 17.34 8.28 -48.95
N LYS A 166 18.55 8.44 -48.40
CA LYS A 166 19.52 7.35 -48.18
C LYS A 166 19.21 6.59 -46.90
N SER A 167 18.56 7.23 -45.91
CA SER A 167 18.14 6.58 -44.67
C SER A 167 16.81 5.85 -44.86
N ARG A 168 16.84 4.52 -44.80
CA ARG A 168 15.68 3.65 -45.05
C ARG A 168 15.58 2.57 -43.97
N CYS A 169 14.35 2.19 -43.62
CA CYS A 169 14.10 1.02 -42.79
C CYS A 169 14.42 -0.27 -43.59
N PRO A 170 15.31 -1.15 -43.10
CA PRO A 170 15.79 -2.31 -43.87
C PRO A 170 14.77 -3.45 -43.99
N TRP A 171 13.88 -3.60 -43.02
CA TRP A 171 12.86 -4.67 -42.99
C TRP A 171 11.48 -4.19 -43.47
N ALA A 172 11.27 -2.88 -43.60
CA ALA A 172 10.11 -2.33 -44.28
C ALA A 172 10.28 -2.41 -45.81
N ALA A 173 10.64 -3.59 -46.32
CA ALA A 173 11.02 -3.89 -47.71
C ALA A 173 9.90 -3.68 -48.75
N LYS A 174 8.84 -2.93 -48.42
CA LYS A 174 7.85 -2.45 -49.39
C LYS A 174 8.20 -1.01 -49.82
N PRO A 175 8.00 -0.63 -51.09
CA PRO A 175 8.40 0.68 -51.63
C PRO A 175 7.81 1.95 -50.96
N TRP A 176 7.02 1.86 -49.89
CA TRP A 176 5.96 2.85 -49.60
C TRP A 176 5.95 3.45 -48.19
N TRP A 177 6.88 3.12 -47.30
CA TRP A 177 6.70 3.49 -45.88
C TRP A 177 7.42 4.79 -45.58
N ASN A 178 8.60 4.79 -44.96
CA ASN A 178 9.26 6.04 -44.60
C ASN A 178 10.69 6.19 -45.16
N TYR A 179 11.12 7.44 -45.32
CA TYR A 179 12.52 7.86 -45.37
C TYR A 179 12.90 8.50 -44.05
N GLY A 180 14.18 8.47 -43.65
CA GLY A 180 14.64 9.20 -42.48
C GLY A 180 14.53 10.72 -42.65
N VAL A 181 14.54 11.45 -41.53
CA VAL A 181 14.65 12.92 -41.53
C VAL A 181 16.13 13.31 -41.43
N ASP A 182 16.59 14.21 -42.30
CA ASP A 182 17.89 14.85 -42.16
C ASP A 182 17.83 15.91 -41.05
N MET A 183 18.25 15.52 -39.85
CA MET A 183 18.22 16.40 -38.68
C MET A 183 19.19 17.59 -38.76
N THR A 184 20.00 17.72 -39.82
CA THR A 184 20.84 18.91 -40.07
C THR A 184 20.10 20.03 -40.80
N LYS A 185 18.90 19.76 -41.33
CA LYS A 185 18.12 20.73 -42.11
C LYS A 185 17.17 21.54 -41.23
N PRO A 186 16.94 22.83 -41.54
CA PRO A 186 15.89 23.59 -40.88
C PRO A 186 14.50 23.05 -41.28
N GLY A 187 13.55 23.03 -40.34
CA GLY A 187 12.24 22.39 -40.51
C GLY A 187 12.17 20.93 -40.00
N SER A 188 13.33 20.27 -39.80
CA SER A 188 13.36 18.86 -39.36
C SER A 188 12.87 18.65 -37.94
N GLN A 189 13.16 19.58 -37.01
CA GLN A 189 12.65 19.49 -35.64
C GLN A 189 11.16 19.81 -35.60
N GLU A 190 10.72 20.81 -36.36
CA GLU A 190 9.33 21.24 -36.47
C GLU A 190 8.43 20.12 -37.04
N TYR A 191 8.96 19.29 -37.95
CA TYR A 191 8.28 18.07 -38.40
C TYR A 191 7.96 17.13 -37.23
N TYR A 192 8.94 16.81 -36.39
CA TYR A 192 8.72 15.95 -35.22
C TYR A 192 7.85 16.61 -34.15
N ASP A 193 8.00 17.91 -33.93
CA ASP A 193 7.16 18.69 -33.03
C ASP A 193 5.69 18.58 -33.46
N GLY A 194 5.40 18.78 -34.75
CA GLY A 194 4.06 18.65 -35.33
C GLY A 194 3.52 17.21 -35.27
N LEU A 195 4.38 16.20 -35.50
CA LEU A 195 3.99 14.79 -35.40
C LEU A 195 3.58 14.41 -33.97
N VAL A 196 4.41 14.75 -32.98
CA VAL A 196 4.12 14.46 -31.58
C VAL A 196 2.95 15.29 -31.07
N LYS A 197 2.85 16.57 -31.46
CA LYS A 197 1.73 17.44 -31.08
C LYS A 197 0.39 16.86 -31.51
N LYS A 198 0.26 16.36 -32.75
CA LYS A 198 -0.96 15.67 -33.23
C LYS A 198 -1.44 14.63 -32.23
N TYR A 199 -0.56 13.72 -31.83
CA TYR A 199 -0.93 12.62 -30.95
C TYR A 199 -1.10 13.06 -29.49
N ALA A 200 -0.37 14.09 -29.05
CA ALA A 200 -0.60 14.72 -27.75
C ALA A 200 -2.00 15.34 -27.66
N ASP A 201 -2.43 16.07 -28.70
CA ASP A 201 -3.76 16.68 -28.80
C ASP A 201 -4.87 15.60 -28.83
N MET A 202 -4.60 14.45 -29.44
CA MET A 202 -5.52 13.29 -29.42
C MET A 202 -5.59 12.60 -28.05
N GLY A 203 -4.65 12.86 -27.13
CA GLY A 203 -4.61 12.26 -25.81
C GLY A 203 -3.69 11.02 -25.68
N VAL A 204 -2.78 10.78 -26.61
CA VAL A 204 -1.84 9.65 -26.51
C VAL A 204 -0.90 9.80 -25.30
N ASP A 205 -0.66 8.72 -24.57
CA ASP A 205 0.17 8.66 -23.36
C ASP A 205 1.49 7.90 -23.56
N PHE A 206 1.59 7.13 -24.63
CA PHE A 206 2.72 6.25 -24.92
C PHE A 206 2.99 6.18 -26.43
N ILE A 207 4.24 6.35 -26.85
CA ILE A 207 4.63 6.21 -28.25
C ILE A 207 5.77 5.20 -28.35
N LYS A 208 5.55 4.13 -29.12
CA LYS A 208 6.60 3.20 -29.56
C LYS A 208 7.05 3.59 -30.97
N PHE A 209 8.29 4.05 -31.09
CA PHE A 209 8.93 4.30 -32.38
C PHE A 209 9.74 3.10 -32.82
N ASP A 210 9.45 2.60 -34.02
CA ASP A 210 10.23 1.56 -34.69
C ASP A 210 11.24 2.14 -35.67
N ASP A 211 12.23 1.32 -36.03
CA ASP A 211 13.37 1.68 -36.89
C ASP A 211 14.23 2.84 -36.34
N ILE A 212 14.11 3.16 -35.05
CA ILE A 212 14.69 4.39 -34.47
C ILE A 212 15.97 4.16 -33.66
N VAL A 213 16.15 2.99 -33.07
CA VAL A 213 17.34 2.68 -32.24
C VAL A 213 18.67 2.92 -32.97
N PRO A 214 18.81 2.61 -34.27
CA PRO A 214 20.05 2.91 -35.01
C PRO A 214 20.27 4.40 -35.33
N ASN A 215 19.31 5.28 -35.05
CA ASN A 215 19.27 6.67 -35.52
C ASN A 215 19.18 7.69 -34.35
N PRO A 216 20.27 7.90 -33.58
CA PRO A 216 20.25 8.78 -32.40
C PRO A 216 19.75 10.21 -32.64
N PRO A 217 20.10 10.92 -33.74
CA PRO A 217 19.60 12.28 -33.97
C PRO A 217 18.07 12.37 -34.00
N GLU A 218 17.40 11.40 -34.61
CA GLU A 218 15.93 11.33 -34.65
C GLU A 218 15.35 10.92 -33.28
N VAL A 219 16.05 10.09 -32.49
CA VAL A 219 15.67 9.82 -31.08
C VAL A 219 15.65 11.11 -30.27
N GLU A 220 16.68 11.96 -30.42
CA GLU A 220 16.75 13.23 -29.71
C GLU A 220 15.65 14.20 -30.15
N ALA A 221 15.36 14.24 -31.46
CA ALA A 221 14.31 15.08 -32.02
C ALA A 221 12.93 14.71 -31.47
N VAL A 222 12.61 13.41 -31.43
CA VAL A 222 11.37 12.90 -30.84
C VAL A 222 11.30 13.21 -29.34
N ALA A 223 12.39 13.02 -28.60
CA ALA A 223 12.42 13.33 -27.17
C ALA A 223 12.19 14.84 -26.91
N LYS A 224 12.77 15.72 -27.73
CA LYS A 224 12.53 17.18 -27.68
C LYS A 224 11.08 17.52 -28.00
N ALA A 225 10.51 16.89 -29.03
CA ALA A 225 9.11 17.08 -29.42
C ALA A 225 8.14 16.66 -28.30
N ILE A 226 8.41 15.54 -27.63
CA ILE A 226 7.65 15.08 -26.45
C ILE A 226 7.80 16.06 -25.27
N ALA A 227 9.00 16.57 -25.02
CA ALA A 227 9.20 17.56 -23.97
C ALA A 227 8.44 18.87 -24.24
N LYS A 228 8.25 19.24 -25.51
CA LYS A 228 7.60 20.48 -25.97
C LYS A 228 6.07 20.37 -26.06
N CYS A 229 5.50 19.17 -26.26
CA CYS A 229 4.08 19.02 -26.63
C CYS A 229 3.08 19.30 -25.49
N GLY A 230 3.53 19.53 -24.25
CA GLY A 230 2.66 19.83 -23.11
C GLY A 230 1.94 18.62 -22.50
N ARG A 231 2.10 17.42 -23.07
CA ARG A 231 1.55 16.16 -22.53
C ARG A 231 2.68 15.22 -22.10
N LYS A 232 2.48 14.51 -20.98
CA LYS A 232 3.40 13.46 -20.55
C LYS A 232 3.22 12.22 -21.41
N ILE A 233 4.18 11.96 -22.30
CA ILE A 233 4.18 10.79 -23.18
C ILE A 233 5.38 9.91 -22.86
N VAL A 234 5.14 8.61 -22.65
CA VAL A 234 6.20 7.61 -22.49
C VAL A 234 6.78 7.27 -23.85
N LEU A 235 8.10 7.39 -24.01
CA LEU A 235 8.81 7.07 -25.25
C LEU A 235 9.46 5.69 -25.19
N SER A 236 9.10 4.82 -26.13
CA SER A 236 9.67 3.48 -26.33
C SER A 236 10.39 3.40 -27.67
N LEU A 237 11.64 2.92 -27.69
CA LEU A 237 12.46 2.79 -28.90
C LEU A 237 12.58 1.32 -29.35
N SER A 238 12.41 1.08 -30.64
CA SER A 238 12.40 -0.25 -31.28
C SER A 238 12.98 -0.18 -32.71
N PRO A 239 13.39 -1.31 -33.32
CA PRO A 239 13.74 -2.57 -32.69
C PRO A 239 15.18 -2.54 -32.16
N GLY A 240 15.61 -3.59 -31.45
CA GLY A 240 16.93 -3.68 -30.84
C GLY A 240 17.98 -4.41 -31.68
N ASP A 241 18.79 -5.26 -31.03
CA ASP A 241 19.93 -6.04 -31.56
C ASP A 241 21.21 -5.29 -31.94
N HIS A 242 21.16 -4.02 -32.35
CA HIS A 242 22.35 -3.24 -32.72
C HIS A 242 22.60 -2.01 -31.86
N ILE A 243 22.14 -2.01 -30.60
CA ILE A 243 22.45 -0.93 -29.63
C ILE A 243 23.97 -0.73 -29.54
N LYS A 244 24.39 0.53 -29.70
CA LYS A 244 25.78 0.96 -29.49
C LYS A 244 25.87 1.68 -28.15
N VAL A 245 26.73 1.19 -27.25
CA VAL A 245 26.92 1.79 -25.90
C VAL A 245 27.28 3.28 -25.98
N GLY A 246 28.05 3.68 -27.00
CA GLY A 246 28.40 5.08 -27.25
C GLY A 246 27.21 6.01 -27.53
N HIS A 247 26.04 5.47 -27.88
CA HIS A 247 24.80 6.25 -28.10
C HIS A 247 23.89 6.27 -26.85
N SER A 248 24.35 5.77 -25.71
CA SER A 248 23.54 5.64 -24.48
C SER A 248 22.89 6.95 -24.03
N ASN A 249 23.54 8.11 -24.24
CA ASN A 249 22.97 9.41 -23.90
C ASN A 249 21.68 9.72 -24.68
N ALA A 250 21.61 9.35 -25.96
CA ALA A 250 20.40 9.50 -26.75
C ALA A 250 19.31 8.53 -26.27
N TYR A 251 19.65 7.27 -26.01
CA TYR A 251 18.70 6.26 -25.53
C TYR A 251 18.11 6.60 -24.16
N LYS A 252 18.90 7.21 -23.27
CA LYS A 252 18.46 7.67 -21.94
C LYS A 252 17.42 8.79 -21.98
N LYS A 253 17.25 9.46 -23.13
CA LYS A 253 16.17 10.44 -23.34
C LYS A 253 14.81 9.76 -23.54
N ALA A 254 14.79 8.46 -23.85
CA ALA A 254 13.59 7.65 -23.91
C ALA A 254 13.36 6.90 -22.59
N ASN A 255 12.10 6.55 -22.33
CA ASN A 255 11.72 5.81 -21.13
C ASN A 255 12.04 4.31 -21.25
N MET A 256 12.12 3.77 -22.46
CA MET A 256 12.55 2.39 -22.67
C MET A 256 13.19 2.22 -24.05
N VAL A 257 14.19 1.34 -24.12
CA VAL A 257 14.95 1.04 -25.34
C VAL A 257 15.04 -0.46 -25.53
N ARG A 258 14.53 -0.96 -26.67
CA ARG A 258 14.56 -2.38 -26.96
C ARG A 258 15.97 -2.86 -27.23
N ILE A 259 16.39 -3.91 -26.51
CA ILE A 259 17.75 -4.46 -26.62
C ILE A 259 17.85 -5.67 -27.53
N THR A 260 16.72 -6.27 -27.91
CA THR A 260 16.62 -7.47 -28.75
C THR A 260 15.95 -7.18 -30.10
N SER A 261 16.07 -8.10 -31.07
CA SER A 261 15.06 -8.27 -32.11
C SER A 261 13.70 -8.60 -31.50
N ASP A 262 12.66 -8.73 -32.34
CA ASP A 262 11.36 -9.24 -31.91
C ASP A 262 11.50 -10.59 -31.20
N ILE A 263 10.98 -10.67 -29.98
CA ILE A 263 10.98 -11.87 -29.14
C ILE A 263 9.67 -12.63 -29.35
N TRP A 264 9.80 -13.92 -29.59
CA TRP A 264 8.68 -14.84 -29.78
C TRP A 264 8.79 -16.04 -28.82
N ASP A 265 7.79 -16.90 -28.87
CA ASP A 265 7.58 -18.01 -27.94
C ASP A 265 8.37 -19.28 -28.30
N HIS A 266 9.69 -19.16 -28.47
CA HIS A 266 10.59 -20.28 -28.75
C HIS A 266 11.93 -20.12 -28.02
N GLN A 267 12.68 -21.23 -27.87
CA GLN A 267 13.91 -21.24 -27.07
C GLN A 267 14.96 -20.22 -27.56
N GLY A 268 15.15 -20.09 -28.88
CA GLY A 268 16.13 -19.11 -29.42
C GLY A 268 15.84 -17.66 -29.01
N SER A 269 14.57 -17.29 -28.83
CA SER A 269 14.17 -15.98 -28.31
C SER A 269 14.53 -15.82 -26.83
N LEU A 270 14.31 -16.85 -26.01
CA LEU A 270 14.77 -16.87 -24.61
C LEU A 270 16.30 -16.74 -24.52
N GLU A 271 17.06 -17.48 -25.34
CA GLU A 271 18.52 -17.36 -25.37
C GLU A 271 18.99 -15.95 -25.77
N THR A 272 18.30 -15.34 -26.73
CA THR A 272 18.58 -13.97 -27.16
C THR A 272 18.39 -12.98 -26.01
N THR A 273 17.30 -13.10 -25.24
CA THR A 273 17.07 -12.23 -24.07
C THR A 273 18.16 -12.36 -23.00
N PHE A 274 18.65 -13.58 -22.69
CA PHE A 274 19.75 -13.75 -21.73
C PHE A 274 21.05 -13.11 -22.22
N ARG A 275 21.42 -13.37 -23.48
CA ARG A 275 22.63 -12.80 -24.09
C ARG A 275 22.61 -11.27 -24.09
N ARG A 276 21.46 -10.67 -24.44
CA ARG A 276 21.32 -9.22 -24.52
C ARG A 276 21.21 -8.56 -23.15
N TRP A 277 20.58 -9.22 -22.18
CA TRP A 277 20.61 -8.77 -20.79
C TRP A 277 22.04 -8.66 -20.27
N GLU A 278 22.84 -9.70 -20.48
CA GLU A 278 24.24 -9.76 -20.03
C GLU A 278 25.09 -8.67 -20.68
N ALA A 279 24.95 -8.47 -21.99
CA ALA A 279 25.65 -7.40 -22.71
C ALA A 279 25.27 -5.99 -22.22
N MET A 280 24.08 -5.82 -21.62
CA MET A 280 23.53 -4.53 -21.22
C MET A 280 23.38 -4.36 -19.71
N GLN A 281 23.87 -5.29 -18.88
CA GLN A 281 23.62 -5.30 -17.43
C GLN A 281 24.20 -4.10 -16.68
N ASP A 282 25.17 -3.39 -17.28
CA ASP A 282 25.77 -2.16 -16.74
C ASP A 282 25.16 -0.87 -17.31
N TYR A 283 24.12 -0.98 -18.13
CA TYR A 283 23.35 0.18 -18.58
C TYR A 283 22.65 0.85 -17.38
N ASP A 284 23.03 2.10 -17.10
CA ASP A 284 22.55 2.83 -15.94
C ASP A 284 21.34 3.73 -16.21
N GLY A 285 20.67 3.54 -17.36
CA GLY A 285 19.46 4.31 -17.71
C GLY A 285 18.33 4.20 -16.68
N ALA A 286 18.28 3.12 -15.90
CA ALA A 286 17.31 2.97 -14.80
C ALA A 286 17.39 4.12 -13.78
N LYS A 287 18.55 4.76 -13.60
CA LYS A 287 18.74 5.93 -12.71
C LYS A 287 17.94 7.15 -13.16
N VAL A 288 17.66 7.26 -14.46
CA VAL A 288 16.92 8.36 -15.08
C VAL A 288 15.56 7.91 -15.63
N GLY A 289 15.12 6.69 -15.32
CA GLY A 289 13.85 6.14 -15.78
C GLY A 289 13.84 5.67 -17.24
N SER A 290 15.01 5.27 -17.77
CA SER A 290 15.19 4.64 -19.08
C SER A 290 15.48 3.14 -18.94
N TRP A 291 14.55 2.29 -19.36
CA TRP A 291 14.56 0.86 -19.10
C TRP A 291 15.05 0.02 -20.28
N LEU A 292 15.75 -1.07 -19.97
CA LEU A 292 16.10 -2.09 -20.95
C LEU A 292 14.84 -2.86 -21.32
N ASP A 293 14.40 -2.75 -22.57
CA ASP A 293 13.23 -3.46 -23.07
C ASP A 293 13.63 -4.80 -23.72
N MET A 294 13.24 -5.90 -23.07
CA MET A 294 13.42 -7.27 -23.56
C MET A 294 12.28 -7.72 -24.48
N ASP A 295 11.44 -6.79 -24.91
CA ASP A 295 10.28 -6.99 -25.75
C ASP A 295 9.12 -7.74 -25.05
N MET A 296 7.99 -7.76 -25.75
CA MET A 296 6.66 -8.14 -25.27
C MET A 296 6.57 -9.57 -24.72
N VAL A 297 5.57 -9.80 -23.86
CA VAL A 297 5.28 -11.10 -23.25
C VAL A 297 4.36 -11.92 -24.13
N CYS A 298 4.91 -12.98 -24.71
CA CYS A 298 4.27 -13.80 -25.74
C CYS A 298 3.41 -14.95 -25.16
N PHE A 299 2.54 -14.66 -24.20
CA PHE A 299 1.66 -15.65 -23.55
C PHE A 299 0.22 -15.55 -24.08
N GLY A 300 -0.56 -16.61 -23.91
CA GLY A 300 -1.94 -16.69 -24.39
C GLY A 300 -2.02 -16.98 -25.89
N ARG A 301 -3.11 -16.50 -26.52
CA ARG A 301 -3.33 -16.68 -27.95
C ARG A 301 -2.64 -15.60 -28.77
N LEU A 302 -1.88 -16.01 -29.79
CA LEU A 302 -0.97 -15.20 -30.58
C LEU A 302 -1.34 -15.26 -32.08
N VAL A 303 -0.94 -14.23 -32.84
CA VAL A 303 -1.05 -14.15 -34.30
C VAL A 303 -2.48 -14.38 -34.83
N VAL A 304 -3.48 -13.85 -34.12
CA VAL A 304 -4.89 -13.81 -34.56
C VAL A 304 -5.02 -12.79 -35.70
N THR A 305 -5.75 -13.15 -36.75
CA THR A 305 -5.97 -12.26 -37.91
C THR A 305 -7.43 -11.82 -38.00
N ASN A 306 -7.72 -10.84 -38.85
CA ASN A 306 -9.09 -10.39 -39.13
C ASN A 306 -9.99 -11.48 -39.77
N LYS A 307 -9.41 -12.57 -40.28
CA LYS A 307 -10.13 -13.76 -40.78
C LYS A 307 -10.28 -14.85 -39.71
N GLY A 308 -9.93 -14.57 -38.46
CA GLY A 308 -9.81 -15.57 -37.40
C GLY A 308 -8.45 -16.28 -37.41
N GLY A 309 -8.39 -17.44 -36.75
CA GLY A 309 -7.17 -18.23 -36.60
C GLY A 309 -6.36 -17.90 -35.33
N GLY A 310 -5.03 -17.91 -35.46
CA GLY A 310 -4.10 -17.78 -34.34
C GLY A 310 -3.74 -19.12 -33.68
N ARG A 311 -2.74 -19.08 -32.81
CA ARG A 311 -2.21 -20.25 -32.09
C ARG A 311 -1.89 -19.89 -30.66
N ASP A 312 -1.85 -20.89 -29.78
CA ASP A 312 -1.45 -20.65 -28.40
C ASP A 312 0.09 -20.54 -28.28
N CYS A 313 0.52 -19.89 -27.20
CA CYS A 313 1.91 -19.81 -26.79
C CYS A 313 2.53 -21.21 -26.67
N ARG A 314 3.69 -21.40 -27.31
CA ARG A 314 4.46 -22.65 -27.37
C ARG A 314 5.41 -22.83 -26.18
N PHE A 315 5.57 -21.83 -25.31
CA PHE A 315 6.37 -22.01 -24.11
C PHE A 315 5.71 -22.99 -23.15
N THR A 316 6.52 -23.89 -22.59
CA THR A 316 6.12 -24.72 -21.45
C THR A 316 5.82 -23.82 -20.23
N LYS A 317 5.14 -24.36 -19.22
CA LYS A 317 4.89 -23.65 -17.96
C LYS A 317 6.19 -23.17 -17.30
N ASP A 318 7.25 -23.97 -17.37
CA ASP A 318 8.56 -23.62 -16.80
C ASP A 318 9.30 -22.56 -17.62
N GLN A 319 9.22 -22.62 -18.95
CA GLN A 319 9.72 -21.53 -19.80
C GLN A 319 8.95 -20.23 -19.55
N LYS A 320 7.63 -20.28 -19.31
CA LYS A 320 6.84 -19.09 -18.93
C LYS A 320 7.32 -18.51 -17.58
N ARG A 321 7.63 -19.35 -16.59
CA ARG A 321 8.24 -18.89 -15.32
C ARG A 321 9.59 -18.22 -15.55
N THR A 322 10.48 -18.86 -16.32
CA THR A 322 11.79 -18.31 -16.71
C THR A 322 11.64 -16.95 -17.39
N PHE A 323 10.74 -16.86 -18.37
CA PHE A 323 10.49 -15.65 -19.15
C PHE A 323 10.06 -14.47 -18.26
N MET A 324 9.19 -14.70 -17.28
CA MET A 324 8.71 -13.67 -16.35
C MET A 324 9.75 -13.30 -15.28
N VAL A 325 10.44 -14.29 -14.70
CA VAL A 325 11.47 -14.02 -13.68
C VAL A 325 12.66 -13.29 -14.27
N GLN A 326 13.06 -13.62 -15.50
CA GLN A 326 14.11 -12.91 -16.22
C GLN A 326 13.77 -11.42 -16.40
N ARG A 327 12.56 -11.09 -16.89
CA ARG A 327 12.12 -9.70 -17.04
C ARG A 327 11.99 -8.97 -15.71
N ALA A 328 11.60 -9.68 -14.65
CA ALA A 328 11.52 -9.11 -13.31
C ALA A 328 12.90 -8.76 -12.76
N LEU A 329 13.88 -9.67 -12.86
CA LEU A 329 15.24 -9.42 -12.42
C LEU A 329 15.94 -8.35 -13.28
N ALA A 330 15.65 -8.28 -14.57
CA ALA A 330 16.20 -7.28 -15.48
C ALA A 330 15.58 -5.89 -15.32
N ALA A 331 14.51 -5.75 -14.53
CA ALA A 331 13.66 -4.55 -14.50
C ALA A 331 13.20 -4.13 -15.92
N SER A 332 12.90 -5.11 -16.78
CA SER A 332 12.37 -4.85 -18.13
C SER A 332 10.91 -4.41 -18.04
N PRO A 333 10.43 -3.50 -18.91
CA PRO A 333 9.01 -3.22 -19.05
C PRO A 333 8.21 -4.51 -19.28
N LEU A 334 7.00 -4.58 -18.73
CA LEU A 334 6.09 -5.72 -18.86
C LEU A 334 4.94 -5.37 -19.79
N MET A 335 5.19 -5.49 -21.10
CA MET A 335 4.17 -5.30 -22.14
C MET A 335 3.61 -6.66 -22.55
N LEU A 336 2.40 -6.98 -22.09
CA LEU A 336 1.70 -8.22 -22.46
C LEU A 336 1.34 -8.22 -23.94
N GLY A 337 1.57 -9.32 -24.66
CA GLY A 337 1.43 -9.37 -26.11
C GLY A 337 0.22 -10.15 -26.63
N GLY A 338 -0.19 -11.23 -25.95
CA GLY A 338 -1.30 -12.07 -26.43
C GLY A 338 -2.68 -11.49 -26.17
N VAL A 339 -3.71 -12.15 -26.72
CA VAL A 339 -5.11 -11.77 -26.52
C VAL A 339 -5.49 -11.93 -25.04
N LEU A 340 -5.77 -10.83 -24.33
CA LEU A 340 -5.90 -10.83 -22.87
C LEU A 340 -7.12 -11.61 -22.38
N TYR A 341 -8.27 -11.42 -23.03
CA TYR A 341 -9.51 -12.07 -22.63
C TYR A 341 -9.56 -13.57 -22.96
N SER A 342 -8.52 -14.12 -23.59
CA SER A 342 -8.33 -15.56 -23.80
C SER A 342 -7.15 -16.12 -23.00
N MET A 343 -6.66 -15.39 -21.99
CA MET A 343 -5.49 -15.79 -21.21
C MET A 343 -5.82 -16.94 -20.25
N ASP A 344 -4.95 -17.96 -20.21
CA ASP A 344 -5.10 -19.08 -19.28
C ASP A 344 -4.77 -18.69 -17.82
N GLU A 345 -5.31 -19.43 -16.86
CA GLU A 345 -5.16 -19.15 -15.42
C GLU A 345 -3.69 -19.16 -14.97
N PHE A 346 -2.88 -20.07 -15.50
CA PHE A 346 -1.47 -20.16 -15.14
C PHE A 346 -0.71 -18.91 -15.59
N SER A 347 -0.92 -18.46 -16.83
CA SER A 347 -0.34 -17.20 -17.34
C SER A 347 -0.83 -15.99 -16.53
N MET A 348 -2.12 -15.95 -16.18
CA MET A 348 -2.68 -14.91 -15.30
C MET A 348 -2.06 -14.92 -13.89
N SER A 349 -1.76 -16.10 -13.34
CA SER A 349 -1.10 -16.23 -12.04
C SER A 349 0.30 -15.61 -12.05
N LEU A 350 1.03 -15.71 -13.17
CA LEU A 350 2.35 -15.08 -13.33
C LEU A 350 2.25 -13.56 -13.45
N PHE A 351 1.24 -13.06 -14.18
CA PHE A 351 1.02 -11.62 -14.34
C PHE A 351 0.66 -10.92 -13.03
N THR A 352 0.03 -11.65 -12.11
CA THR A 352 -0.44 -11.15 -10.81
C THR A 352 0.45 -11.59 -9.64
N HIS A 353 1.54 -12.32 -9.91
CA HIS A 353 2.44 -12.84 -8.88
C HIS A 353 3.15 -11.71 -8.16
N ARG A 354 2.86 -11.54 -6.86
CA ARG A 354 3.34 -10.41 -6.06
C ARG A 354 4.84 -10.24 -6.07
N ASP A 355 5.61 -11.31 -5.92
CA ASP A 355 7.08 -11.21 -5.89
C ASP A 355 7.71 -10.92 -7.26
N ILE A 356 7.13 -11.40 -8.37
CA ILE A 356 7.59 -11.07 -9.73
C ILE A 356 7.37 -9.56 -9.95
N LEU A 357 6.18 -9.06 -9.63
CA LEU A 357 5.86 -7.64 -9.78
C LEU A 357 6.70 -6.76 -8.85
N LYS A 358 6.91 -7.18 -7.59
CA LYS A 358 7.76 -6.45 -6.65
C LYS A 358 9.22 -6.42 -7.12
N CYS A 359 9.74 -7.54 -7.62
CA CYS A 359 11.07 -7.63 -8.20
C CYS A 359 11.20 -6.76 -9.45
N ASN A 360 10.23 -6.77 -10.36
CA ASN A 360 10.26 -5.93 -11.57
C ASN A 360 10.22 -4.44 -11.22
N ARG A 361 9.24 -4.04 -10.40
CA ARG A 361 9.07 -2.66 -9.93
C ARG A 361 10.17 -2.21 -8.98
N ASN A 362 11.07 -3.13 -8.61
CA ASN A 362 12.27 -2.81 -7.87
C ASN A 362 13.07 -1.70 -8.59
N GLY A 363 13.12 -1.78 -9.93
CA GLY A 363 13.79 -0.79 -10.77
C GLY A 363 15.31 -0.90 -10.74
N VAL A 364 15.85 -2.04 -10.29
CA VAL A 364 17.31 -2.32 -10.29
C VAL A 364 17.56 -3.46 -11.26
N VAL A 365 18.38 -3.20 -12.28
CA VAL A 365 18.79 -4.21 -13.26
C VAL A 365 19.69 -5.23 -12.56
N GLY A 366 19.27 -6.50 -12.58
CA GLY A 366 20.05 -7.60 -12.04
C GLY A 366 21.28 -7.92 -12.90
N LYS A 367 22.27 -8.53 -12.26
CA LYS A 367 23.54 -8.92 -12.88
C LYS A 367 23.74 -10.43 -12.84
N LEU A 368 24.49 -10.95 -13.82
CA LEU A 368 24.93 -12.33 -13.83
C LEU A 368 25.94 -12.51 -12.69
N ALA A 369 25.63 -13.40 -11.76
CA ALA A 369 26.48 -13.71 -10.61
C ALA A 369 27.38 -14.91 -10.88
N HIS A 370 26.84 -15.94 -11.55
CA HIS A 370 27.58 -17.16 -11.84
C HIS A 370 26.98 -17.86 -13.06
N ARG A 371 27.83 -18.56 -13.82
CA ARG A 371 27.42 -19.42 -14.94
C ARG A 371 28.24 -20.70 -14.92
N GLU A 372 27.55 -21.82 -15.05
CA GLU A 372 28.19 -23.13 -15.24
C GLU A 372 27.36 -23.91 -16.28
N GLY A 373 27.98 -24.23 -17.42
CA GLY A 373 27.28 -24.83 -18.54
C GLY A 373 26.08 -23.99 -19.00
N LYS A 374 24.88 -24.59 -18.97
CA LYS A 374 23.61 -23.93 -19.30
C LYS A 374 22.83 -23.46 -18.07
N VAL A 375 23.46 -23.37 -16.90
CA VAL A 375 22.82 -22.85 -15.70
C VAL A 375 23.37 -21.47 -15.36
N ASP A 376 22.49 -20.48 -15.38
CA ASP A 376 22.81 -19.10 -15.04
C ASP A 376 22.24 -18.73 -13.68
N VAL A 377 23.02 -18.02 -12.86
CA VAL A 377 22.56 -17.40 -11.63
C VAL A 377 22.58 -15.90 -11.79
N TRP A 378 21.41 -15.27 -11.66
CA TRP A 378 21.26 -13.82 -11.73
C TRP A 378 20.77 -13.26 -10.41
N LYS A 379 21.25 -12.08 -10.03
CA LYS A 379 20.92 -11.43 -8.77
C LYS A 379 20.55 -9.97 -8.99
N THR A 380 19.47 -9.52 -8.36
CA THR A 380 19.15 -8.08 -8.24
C THR A 380 18.97 -7.69 -6.77
N PRO A 381 19.67 -6.66 -6.27
CA PRO A 381 19.43 -6.12 -4.93
C PRO A 381 18.18 -5.26 -4.90
N GLU A 382 17.49 -5.21 -3.76
CA GLU A 382 16.39 -4.28 -3.53
C GLU A 382 16.91 -2.83 -3.58
N TYR A 383 16.15 -1.94 -4.21
CA TYR A 383 16.53 -0.54 -4.39
C TYR A 383 16.93 0.10 -3.06
N GLY A 384 18.14 0.66 -3.02
CA GLY A 384 18.71 1.28 -1.82
C GLY A 384 19.18 0.29 -0.74
N SER A 385 19.18 -1.02 -0.99
CA SER A 385 19.62 -2.04 -0.05
C SER A 385 20.54 -3.07 -0.70
N LYS A 386 21.74 -3.24 -0.15
CA LYS A 386 22.61 -4.39 -0.49
C LYS A 386 22.26 -5.65 0.31
N LYS A 387 21.39 -5.51 1.32
CA LYS A 387 21.09 -6.56 2.30
C LYS A 387 20.05 -7.54 1.77
N ASN A 388 19.10 -7.07 0.97
CA ASN A 388 18.00 -7.91 0.51
C ASN A 388 17.87 -7.81 -1.01
N GLY A 389 17.35 -8.85 -1.65
CA GLY A 389 17.14 -8.85 -3.08
C GLY A 389 16.53 -10.15 -3.58
N TRP A 390 16.61 -10.36 -4.89
CA TRP A 390 16.12 -11.56 -5.54
C TRP A 390 17.24 -12.24 -6.32
N ILE A 391 17.14 -13.56 -6.41
CA ILE A 391 18.04 -14.41 -7.19
C ILE A 391 17.20 -15.31 -8.09
N GLY A 392 17.61 -15.48 -9.34
CA GLY A 392 17.08 -16.50 -10.23
C GLY A 392 18.18 -17.49 -10.59
N VAL A 393 17.96 -18.78 -10.34
CA VAL A 393 18.82 -19.86 -10.84
C VAL A 393 18.09 -20.48 -12.02
N PHE A 394 18.59 -20.27 -13.23
CA PHE A 394 17.92 -20.58 -14.49
C PHE A 394 18.56 -21.78 -15.15
N ASN A 395 17.77 -22.80 -15.48
CA ASN A 395 18.18 -23.85 -16.40
C ASN A 395 17.82 -23.44 -17.83
N ARG A 396 18.83 -23.06 -18.63
CA ARG A 396 18.66 -22.67 -20.03
C ARG A 396 18.56 -23.86 -20.99
N ASP A 397 18.75 -25.09 -20.52
CA ASP A 397 18.51 -26.26 -21.35
C ASP A 397 17.01 -26.56 -21.44
N ALA A 398 16.43 -26.44 -22.63
CA ALA A 398 15.00 -26.69 -22.86
C ALA A 398 14.60 -28.17 -22.82
N LYS A 399 15.57 -29.09 -22.80
CA LYS A 399 15.34 -30.54 -22.91
C LYS A 399 15.75 -31.33 -21.68
N LYS A 400 16.79 -30.88 -20.95
CA LYS A 400 17.35 -31.62 -19.81
C LYS A 400 17.10 -30.90 -18.49
N LYS A 401 16.72 -31.65 -17.46
CA LYS A 401 16.68 -31.14 -16.08
C LYS A 401 18.11 -30.84 -15.61
N ALA A 402 18.25 -29.85 -14.75
CA ALA A 402 19.51 -29.55 -14.08
C ALA A 402 19.37 -29.87 -12.59
N ALA A 403 20.33 -30.61 -12.04
CA ALA A 403 20.51 -30.79 -10.60
C ALA A 403 21.88 -30.20 -10.26
N VAL A 404 21.90 -28.97 -9.73
CA VAL A 404 23.15 -28.23 -9.52
C VAL A 404 23.32 -27.79 -8.09
N GLU A 405 24.52 -28.00 -7.56
CA GLU A 405 24.91 -27.55 -6.24
C GLU A 405 25.45 -26.11 -6.33
N ARG A 406 24.97 -25.18 -5.50
CA ARG A 406 25.45 -23.79 -5.49
C ARG A 406 25.82 -23.33 -4.09
N SER A 407 27.03 -22.81 -3.94
CA SER A 407 27.44 -22.09 -2.75
C SER A 407 26.76 -20.71 -2.65
N ILE A 408 26.79 -20.10 -1.47
CA ILE A 408 26.32 -18.72 -1.25
C ILE A 408 27.05 -17.72 -2.16
N GLU A 409 28.34 -17.92 -2.40
CA GLU A 409 29.13 -17.10 -3.33
C GLU A 409 28.67 -17.28 -4.79
N GLN A 410 28.41 -18.51 -5.23
CA GLN A 410 27.85 -18.80 -6.55
C GLN A 410 26.40 -18.27 -6.72
N LEU A 411 25.71 -17.98 -5.61
CA LEU A 411 24.43 -17.24 -5.60
C LEU A 411 24.61 -15.72 -5.69
N GLY A 412 25.84 -15.23 -5.81
CA GLY A 412 26.21 -13.82 -5.85
C GLY A 412 26.12 -13.13 -4.49
N LEU A 413 26.18 -13.86 -3.39
CA LEU A 413 26.09 -13.34 -2.02
C LEU A 413 27.46 -13.38 -1.33
N ASP A 414 27.67 -12.52 -0.32
CA ASP A 414 28.94 -12.40 0.39
C ASP A 414 29.11 -13.57 1.38
N PRO A 415 30.09 -14.48 1.20
CA PRO A 415 30.26 -15.64 2.08
C PRO A 415 30.58 -15.25 3.54
N GLY A 416 31.06 -14.04 3.81
CA GLY A 416 31.30 -13.52 5.16
C GLY A 416 30.03 -13.06 5.89
N ARG A 417 28.85 -13.17 5.26
CA ARG A 417 27.56 -12.72 5.81
C ARG A 417 26.57 -13.87 5.91
N LYS A 418 25.65 -13.76 6.87
CA LYS A 418 24.56 -14.71 7.03
C LYS A 418 23.33 -14.23 6.27
N TYR A 419 22.68 -15.14 5.56
CA TYR A 419 21.47 -14.87 4.80
C TYR A 419 20.31 -15.76 5.24
N VAL A 420 19.10 -15.35 4.88
CA VAL A 420 17.93 -16.23 4.77
C VAL A 420 17.52 -16.24 3.32
N LEU A 421 17.38 -17.44 2.76
CA LEU A 421 16.94 -17.66 1.39
C LEU A 421 15.54 -18.25 1.40
N LYS A 422 14.61 -17.67 0.64
CA LYS A 422 13.24 -18.17 0.51
C LYS A 422 12.95 -18.47 -0.95
N ASP A 423 12.57 -19.70 -1.26
CA ASP A 423 12.01 -20.05 -2.56
C ASP A 423 10.61 -19.47 -2.69
N LEU A 424 10.39 -18.71 -3.75
CA LEU A 424 9.18 -17.94 -3.99
C LEU A 424 8.11 -18.75 -4.71
N TRP A 425 8.42 -19.93 -5.22
CA TRP A 425 7.42 -20.86 -5.76
C TRP A 425 6.76 -21.68 -4.65
N SER A 426 7.57 -22.23 -3.74
CA SER A 426 7.10 -23.09 -2.64
C SER A 426 6.88 -22.33 -1.32
N ALA A 427 7.32 -21.07 -1.24
CA ALA A 427 7.43 -20.28 -0.01
C ALA A 427 8.34 -20.90 1.08
N LYS A 428 9.11 -21.95 0.77
CA LYS A 428 10.01 -22.61 1.72
C LYS A 428 11.29 -21.80 1.96
N THR A 429 11.76 -21.79 3.20
CA THR A 429 13.09 -21.25 3.53
C THR A 429 14.14 -22.33 3.21
N LEU A 430 15.15 -21.98 2.43
CA LEU A 430 16.24 -22.89 2.09
C LEU A 430 17.33 -22.84 3.17
N PRO A 431 17.98 -23.99 3.48
CA PRO A 431 19.14 -24.01 4.36
C PRO A 431 20.31 -23.23 3.74
N VAL A 432 21.01 -22.45 4.56
CA VAL A 432 22.01 -21.45 4.11
C VAL A 432 23.45 -21.86 4.51
N SER A 433 23.64 -23.04 5.11
CA SER A 433 24.96 -23.58 5.43
C SER A 433 25.50 -24.41 4.27
N GLY A 434 26.70 -24.07 3.78
CA GLY A 434 27.37 -24.82 2.73
C GLY A 434 26.83 -24.53 1.33
N LYS A 435 26.66 -25.57 0.52
CA LYS A 435 26.07 -25.49 -0.82
C LYS A 435 24.63 -26.04 -0.80
N HIS A 436 23.80 -25.54 -1.70
CA HIS A 436 22.42 -25.97 -1.86
C HIS A 436 22.19 -26.58 -3.24
N THR A 437 21.55 -27.74 -3.31
CA THR A 437 21.20 -28.39 -4.57
C THR A 437 19.87 -27.87 -5.09
N PHE A 438 19.89 -27.29 -6.29
CA PHE A 438 18.72 -26.87 -7.02
C PHE A 438 18.37 -27.92 -8.09
N GLU A 439 17.17 -28.48 -7.98
CA GLU A 439 16.56 -29.28 -9.04
C GLU A 439 15.66 -28.39 -9.89
N ILE A 440 16.08 -28.12 -11.13
CA ILE A 440 15.42 -27.16 -12.01
C ILE A 440 14.98 -27.89 -13.29
N PRO A 441 13.67 -27.89 -13.63
CA PRO A 441 13.18 -28.54 -14.83
C PRO A 441 13.77 -27.92 -16.11
N PRO A 442 13.66 -28.61 -17.27
CA PRO A 442 14.10 -28.05 -18.54
C PRO A 442 13.45 -26.69 -18.83
N GLY A 443 14.26 -25.67 -19.10
CA GLY A 443 13.82 -24.29 -19.33
C GLY A 443 13.25 -23.60 -18.09
N GLY A 444 13.39 -24.17 -16.90
CA GLY A 444 12.83 -23.66 -15.65
C GLY A 444 13.74 -22.73 -14.85
N VAL A 445 13.20 -22.23 -13.74
CA VAL A 445 13.90 -21.31 -12.83
C VAL A 445 13.53 -21.58 -11.37
N ALA A 446 14.53 -21.62 -10.49
CA ALA A 446 14.31 -21.41 -9.06
C ALA A 446 14.37 -19.90 -8.77
N PHE A 447 13.33 -19.36 -8.15
CA PHE A 447 13.23 -17.92 -7.88
C PHE A 447 13.27 -17.66 -6.38
N LEU A 448 14.30 -16.97 -5.92
CA LEU A 448 14.61 -16.84 -4.50
C LEU A 448 14.55 -15.37 -4.06
N ARG A 449 14.15 -15.17 -2.81
CA ARG A 449 14.38 -13.93 -2.06
C ARG A 449 15.53 -14.16 -1.08
N TYR A 450 16.51 -13.27 -1.07
CA TYR A 450 17.54 -13.25 -0.02
C TYR A 450 17.36 -12.07 0.93
N GLU A 451 17.68 -12.29 2.19
CA GLU A 451 17.70 -11.28 3.26
C GLU A 451 18.96 -11.49 4.10
N GLN A 452 19.86 -10.49 4.10
CA GLN A 452 21.08 -10.49 4.89
C GLN A 452 20.73 -10.21 6.35
N ARG A 453 21.18 -11.10 7.23
CA ARG A 453 21.16 -10.91 8.68
C ARG A 453 22.37 -10.08 9.09
N SER A 454 22.21 -9.11 9.97
CA SER A 454 23.34 -8.45 10.62
C SER A 454 24.02 -9.44 11.57
N ASN A 455 25.35 -9.45 11.57
CA ASN A 455 26.11 -10.05 12.66
C ASN A 455 25.78 -9.24 13.92
N GLY A 456 24.83 -9.71 14.71
CA GLY A 456 24.44 -9.09 15.98
C GLY A 456 23.07 -8.41 16.07
N ALA A 457 22.18 -8.48 15.06
CA ALA A 457 20.76 -8.19 15.33
C ALA A 457 20.01 -9.51 15.48
N GLU A 458 19.54 -9.80 16.69
CA GLU A 458 18.56 -10.85 16.91
C GLU A 458 17.32 -10.53 16.06
N ALA A 459 17.08 -11.36 15.06
CA ALA A 459 15.83 -11.33 14.31
C ALA A 459 14.68 -11.78 15.23
N ALA A 460 13.45 -11.55 14.81
CA ALA A 460 12.33 -12.31 15.34
C ALA A 460 12.61 -13.81 15.19
N ALA A 461 12.98 -14.48 16.28
CA ALA A 461 13.37 -15.88 16.26
C ALA A 461 12.10 -16.72 16.15
N SER A 462 11.83 -17.28 14.96
CA SER A 462 10.80 -18.32 14.81
C SER A 462 11.05 -19.39 15.86
N LEU A 463 10.00 -19.77 16.59
CA LEU A 463 10.09 -20.76 17.65
C LEU A 463 10.53 -22.13 17.11
N THR A 464 10.26 -22.37 15.82
CA THR A 464 10.71 -23.55 15.06
C THR A 464 12.21 -23.64 14.84
N LYS A 465 12.96 -22.55 15.10
CA LYS A 465 14.42 -22.48 14.95
C LYS A 465 15.15 -22.51 16.28
N LEU A 466 14.42 -22.59 17.40
CA LEU A 466 14.98 -22.66 18.73
C LEU A 466 14.79 -24.06 19.30
N GLN A 467 15.81 -24.52 20.02
CA GLN A 467 15.75 -25.79 20.72
C GLN A 467 15.08 -25.57 22.09
N PRO A 468 14.01 -26.32 22.42
CA PRO A 468 13.44 -26.27 23.75
C PRO A 468 14.41 -26.91 24.76
N LEU A 469 14.50 -26.34 25.96
CA LEU A 469 15.13 -26.95 27.14
C LEU A 469 14.51 -28.30 27.49
N GLN A 470 13.20 -28.44 27.28
CA GLN A 470 12.46 -29.67 27.56
C GLN A 470 11.35 -29.82 26.53
N ARG A 471 11.18 -31.04 26.01
CA ARG A 471 10.11 -31.39 25.07
C ARG A 471 9.53 -32.74 25.44
N THR A 472 8.21 -32.80 25.59
CA THR A 472 7.45 -34.05 25.76
C THR A 472 6.28 -34.07 24.77
N GLY A 473 5.79 -35.27 24.47
CA GLY A 473 4.72 -35.48 23.48
C GLY A 473 5.17 -35.36 22.03
N GLU A 474 4.21 -35.54 21.12
CA GLU A 474 4.46 -35.50 19.68
C GLU A 474 4.39 -34.06 19.18
N VAL A 475 5.46 -33.61 18.52
CA VAL A 475 5.60 -32.24 18.01
C VAL A 475 6.22 -32.30 16.62
N SER A 476 5.61 -31.61 15.67
CA SER A 476 6.06 -31.46 14.29
C SER A 476 6.43 -30.01 14.02
N ILE A 477 7.44 -29.80 13.18
CA ILE A 477 7.94 -28.46 12.84
C ILE A 477 7.40 -28.07 11.47
N ASP A 478 6.73 -26.91 11.41
CA ASP A 478 6.13 -26.30 10.22
C ASP A 478 5.03 -27.16 9.52
N THR A 479 4.69 -28.29 10.11
CA THR A 479 3.66 -29.24 9.68
C THR A 479 2.82 -29.68 10.88
N ASN A 480 1.69 -30.34 10.62
CA ASN A 480 0.94 -31.05 11.65
C ASN A 480 1.61 -32.41 12.00
N PRO A 481 1.16 -33.13 13.04
CA PRO A 481 1.79 -34.38 13.46
C PRO A 481 1.79 -35.52 12.41
N LYS A 482 1.06 -35.40 11.29
CA LYS A 482 1.14 -36.34 10.15
C LYS A 482 2.05 -35.88 9.02
N GLY A 483 2.69 -34.72 9.14
CA GLY A 483 3.55 -34.15 8.10
C GLY A 483 2.82 -33.35 7.02
N GLU A 484 1.53 -33.06 7.21
CA GLU A 484 0.73 -32.22 6.32
C GLU A 484 0.83 -30.74 6.73
N PRO A 485 0.37 -29.78 5.90
CA PRO A 485 0.39 -28.36 6.28
C PRO A 485 -0.29 -28.10 7.63
N LEU A 486 0.27 -27.17 8.42
CA LEU A 486 -0.26 -26.81 9.73
C LEU A 486 -1.58 -26.01 9.59
N ASP A 487 -2.70 -26.72 9.47
CA ASP A 487 -4.05 -26.19 9.38
C ASP A 487 -4.67 -26.06 10.78
N LEU A 488 -5.05 -24.85 11.17
CA LEU A 488 -5.69 -24.57 12.46
C LEU A 488 -7.17 -24.15 12.29
N GLY A 489 -7.84 -24.62 11.25
CA GLY A 489 -9.25 -24.34 10.96
C GLY A 489 -9.41 -23.43 9.75
N ASP A 490 -9.43 -22.12 9.99
CA ASP A 490 -9.65 -21.07 8.97
C ASP A 490 -8.36 -20.65 8.25
N LEU A 491 -7.20 -20.99 8.81
CA LEU A 491 -5.90 -20.50 8.38
C LEU A 491 -4.87 -21.64 8.40
N VAL A 492 -4.16 -21.77 7.28
CA VAL A 492 -3.00 -22.66 7.13
C VAL A 492 -1.73 -21.84 7.35
N TYR A 493 -0.89 -22.27 8.28
CA TYR A 493 0.35 -21.59 8.62
C TYR A 493 1.53 -22.28 7.96
N ALA A 494 2.36 -21.49 7.26
CA ALA A 494 3.58 -21.98 6.63
C ALA A 494 4.72 -22.23 7.62
N THR A 495 4.61 -21.70 8.85
CA THR A 495 5.59 -21.86 9.93
C THR A 495 4.88 -22.04 11.26
N GLY A 496 5.40 -22.87 12.16
CA GLY A 496 4.80 -23.12 13.48
C GLY A 496 5.08 -24.51 14.04
N LEU A 497 4.48 -24.87 15.17
CA LEU A 497 4.64 -26.20 15.77
C LEU A 497 3.30 -26.94 15.76
N GLY A 498 3.20 -28.06 15.05
CA GLY A 498 2.09 -29.00 15.22
C GLY A 498 2.31 -29.83 16.48
N VAL A 499 1.26 -30.08 17.25
CA VAL A 499 1.34 -30.74 18.56
C VAL A 499 0.17 -31.71 18.76
N LYS A 500 0.42 -32.84 19.42
CA LYS A 500 -0.66 -33.68 19.97
C LYS A 500 -0.99 -33.30 21.41
N ALA A 501 -2.21 -33.62 21.84
CA ALA A 501 -2.60 -33.44 23.23
C ALA A 501 -1.65 -34.20 24.17
N GLY A 502 -1.22 -33.54 25.24
CA GLY A 502 -0.17 -34.00 26.15
C GLY A 502 1.22 -33.43 25.84
N SER A 503 1.40 -32.67 24.75
CA SER A 503 2.70 -32.08 24.42
C SER A 503 3.03 -30.87 25.30
N GLU A 504 4.30 -30.80 25.71
CA GLU A 504 4.89 -29.69 26.47
C GLU A 504 6.25 -29.30 25.89
N LEU A 505 6.48 -27.99 25.76
CA LEU A 505 7.71 -27.42 25.21
C LEU A 505 8.18 -26.27 26.10
N THR A 506 9.36 -26.36 26.70
CA THR A 506 9.93 -25.29 27.52
C THR A 506 11.15 -24.68 26.83
N TYR A 507 11.21 -23.35 26.71
CA TYR A 507 12.31 -22.60 26.11
C TYR A 507 13.05 -21.74 27.13
N ASP A 508 14.36 -21.57 26.99
CA ASP A 508 15.10 -20.51 27.67
C ASP A 508 14.92 -19.20 26.90
N VAL A 509 14.36 -18.20 27.56
CA VAL A 509 14.13 -16.86 27.00
C VAL A 509 14.81 -15.77 27.83
N SER A 510 15.68 -16.16 28.78
CA SER A 510 16.35 -15.24 29.72
C SER A 510 17.18 -14.15 29.07
N LYS A 511 17.67 -14.39 27.84
CA LYS A 511 18.46 -13.45 27.05
C LYS A 511 17.64 -12.67 26.02
N LEU A 512 16.35 -13.03 25.83
CA LEU A 512 15.49 -12.41 24.82
C LEU A 512 14.74 -11.22 25.42
N THR A 513 14.66 -10.12 24.67
CA THR A 513 13.85 -8.95 25.02
C THR A 513 12.76 -8.74 23.98
N GLY A 514 11.53 -8.37 24.37
CA GLY A 514 10.39 -8.21 23.44
C GLY A 514 9.17 -9.05 23.83
N ARG A 515 8.60 -9.81 22.89
CA ARG A 515 7.43 -10.67 23.14
C ARG A 515 7.45 -11.97 22.33
N PHE A 516 6.88 -13.04 22.86
CA PHE A 516 6.47 -14.22 22.12
C PHE A 516 5.11 -13.97 21.46
N GLU A 517 4.94 -14.43 20.22
CA GLU A 517 3.66 -14.43 19.49
C GLU A 517 3.41 -15.82 18.88
N ALA A 518 2.16 -16.26 18.85
CA ALA A 518 1.72 -17.42 18.09
C ALA A 518 0.21 -17.32 17.77
N TRP A 519 -0.31 -18.23 16.96
CA TRP A 519 -1.73 -18.51 16.78
C TRP A 519 -1.99 -19.95 17.18
N VAL A 520 -2.98 -20.19 18.03
CA VAL A 520 -3.29 -21.54 18.51
C VAL A 520 -4.67 -21.99 18.05
N GLY A 521 -4.78 -23.27 17.71
CA GLY A 521 -6.02 -23.87 17.24
C GLY A 521 -5.93 -25.38 17.15
N ILE A 522 -7.07 -26.03 16.98
CA ILE A 522 -7.19 -27.49 16.78
C ILE A 522 -7.12 -27.76 15.28
N ASP A 523 -6.34 -28.78 14.91
CA ASP A 523 -6.28 -29.24 13.53
C ASP A 523 -7.59 -29.95 13.18
N PRO A 524 -8.37 -29.44 12.21
CA PRO A 524 -9.70 -29.95 11.91
C PRO A 524 -9.69 -31.28 11.14
N ILE A 525 -8.57 -31.63 10.50
CA ILE A 525 -8.42 -32.82 9.64
C ILE A 525 -8.03 -34.03 10.48
N LEU A 526 -7.18 -33.81 11.49
CA LEU A 526 -6.58 -34.89 12.27
C LEU A 526 -7.30 -35.23 13.57
N SER A 527 -8.14 -34.33 14.06
CA SER A 527 -8.71 -34.43 15.40
C SER A 527 -10.06 -35.15 15.43
N VAL A 528 -10.24 -35.99 16.44
CA VAL A 528 -11.53 -36.56 16.85
C VAL A 528 -12.35 -35.51 17.62
N LYS A 529 -13.69 -35.56 17.55
CA LYS A 529 -14.63 -34.63 18.22
C LYS A 529 -14.37 -34.46 19.72
N ARG A 530 -13.43 -33.59 20.07
CA ARG A 530 -12.95 -33.38 21.43
C ARG A 530 -12.58 -31.92 21.62
N SER A 531 -12.31 -31.56 22.86
CA SER A 531 -11.90 -30.23 23.24
C SER A 531 -10.44 -30.19 23.69
N GLY A 532 -9.72 -29.16 23.24
CA GLY A 532 -8.30 -28.98 23.51
C GLY A 532 -8.01 -27.61 24.11
N ARG A 533 -6.98 -27.50 24.95
CA ARG A 533 -6.58 -26.25 25.60
C ARG A 533 -5.09 -26.01 25.45
N PHE A 534 -4.74 -24.79 25.04
CA PHE A 534 -3.37 -24.29 24.97
C PHE A 534 -3.08 -23.39 26.17
N ARG A 535 -1.90 -23.58 26.78
CA ARG A 535 -1.42 -22.69 27.84
C ARG A 535 0.03 -22.28 27.61
N VAL A 536 0.37 -21.07 28.02
CA VAL A 536 1.74 -20.58 28.09
C VAL A 536 2.06 -20.19 29.51
N HIS A 537 3.18 -20.71 30.04
CA HIS A 537 3.72 -20.32 31.32
C HIS A 537 5.03 -19.55 31.11
N ALA A 538 5.16 -18.39 31.75
CA ALA A 538 6.42 -17.67 31.85
C ALA A 538 7.01 -17.98 33.23
N ASP A 539 8.15 -18.66 33.26
CA ASP A 539 8.75 -19.24 34.46
C ASP A 539 7.80 -20.25 35.12
N ARG A 540 7.22 -19.92 36.27
CA ARG A 540 6.19 -20.74 36.95
C ARG A 540 4.77 -20.22 36.70
N ASP A 541 4.62 -19.03 36.12
CA ASP A 541 3.36 -18.31 36.06
C ASP A 541 2.61 -18.62 34.77
N LEU A 542 1.33 -18.98 34.86
CA LEU A 542 0.44 -19.09 33.71
C LEU A 542 0.12 -17.69 33.16
N VAL A 543 0.58 -17.38 31.96
CA VAL A 543 0.48 -16.05 31.32
C VAL A 543 -0.42 -16.02 30.08
N PHE A 544 -0.85 -17.18 29.58
CA PHE A 544 -1.88 -17.32 28.56
C PHE A 544 -2.59 -18.66 28.74
N ASP A 545 -3.91 -18.67 28.60
CA ASP A 545 -4.76 -19.87 28.56
C ASP A 545 -5.84 -19.63 27.51
N SER A 546 -5.97 -20.54 26.55
CA SER A 546 -6.94 -20.41 25.45
C SER A 546 -8.40 -20.65 25.87
N GLY A 547 -8.64 -21.22 27.06
CA GLY A 547 -9.88 -21.93 27.35
C GLY A 547 -10.01 -23.22 26.54
N ALA A 548 -11.08 -23.98 26.80
CA ALA A 548 -11.43 -25.15 25.99
C ALA A 548 -11.80 -24.72 24.57
N ILE A 549 -11.09 -25.25 23.58
CA ILE A 549 -11.36 -25.06 22.16
C ILE A 549 -12.11 -26.31 21.68
N ASN A 550 -13.33 -26.16 21.16
CA ASN A 550 -14.15 -27.28 20.69
C ASN A 550 -14.07 -27.45 19.17
N GLN A 551 -14.08 -28.69 18.69
CA GLN A 551 -14.20 -29.01 17.26
C GLN A 551 -15.68 -29.20 16.88
N THR A 552 -16.28 -28.29 16.10
CA THR A 552 -17.68 -28.43 15.62
C THR A 552 -17.73 -28.82 14.13
N ASN A 553 -18.43 -29.91 13.82
CA ASN A 553 -18.62 -30.41 12.46
C ASN A 553 -19.52 -29.48 11.62
N LYS A 554 -18.93 -28.66 10.74
CA LYS A 554 -19.42 -28.37 9.36
C LYS A 554 -18.62 -27.20 8.75
N ARG A 555 -17.85 -27.47 7.67
CA ARG A 555 -17.49 -26.41 6.72
C ARG A 555 -18.80 -25.86 6.14
N GLY A 556 -19.11 -24.58 6.41
CA GLY A 556 -20.26 -23.88 5.83
C GLY A 556 -21.52 -23.74 6.69
N SER A 557 -21.52 -24.08 7.99
CA SER A 557 -22.61 -23.67 8.89
C SER A 557 -22.35 -22.29 9.48
N SER A 558 -23.40 -21.48 9.67
CA SER A 558 -23.36 -20.11 10.22
C SER A 558 -22.99 -20.03 11.71
N GLN A 559 -22.62 -21.14 12.33
CA GLN A 559 -21.98 -21.21 13.65
C GLN A 559 -20.50 -21.54 13.45
N ASN A 560 -19.63 -20.58 13.81
CA ASN A 560 -18.20 -20.50 13.49
C ASN A 560 -17.42 -21.82 13.67
N PRO A 561 -16.67 -22.31 12.64
CA PRO A 561 -15.46 -23.08 12.91
C PRO A 561 -14.50 -22.23 13.76
N THR A 562 -13.82 -22.84 14.73
CA THR A 562 -13.02 -22.17 15.75
C THR A 562 -11.84 -21.41 15.14
N ARG A 563 -11.99 -20.08 15.01
CA ARG A 563 -10.90 -19.19 14.60
C ARG A 563 -9.66 -19.41 15.48
N PRO A 564 -8.45 -19.51 14.90
CA PRO A 564 -7.22 -19.53 15.66
C PRO A 564 -7.14 -18.35 16.64
N ILE A 565 -6.72 -18.62 17.87
CA ILE A 565 -6.60 -17.63 18.94
C ILE A 565 -5.17 -17.08 18.94
N ARG A 566 -5.00 -15.76 18.91
CA ARG A 566 -3.67 -15.15 18.96
C ARG A 566 -3.12 -15.17 20.38
N VAL A 567 -1.89 -15.64 20.50
CA VAL A 567 -1.07 -15.63 21.71
C VAL A 567 -0.06 -14.51 21.61
N VAL A 568 0.02 -13.65 22.64
CA VAL A 568 1.05 -12.62 22.74
C VAL A 568 1.54 -12.54 24.19
N VAL A 569 2.80 -12.88 24.43
CA VAL A 569 3.40 -12.92 25.77
C VAL A 569 4.67 -12.05 25.81
N PRO A 570 4.62 -10.86 26.46
CA PRO A 570 5.82 -10.08 26.75
C PRO A 570 6.88 -10.91 27.49
N LEU A 571 8.14 -10.78 27.08
CA LEU A 571 9.27 -11.53 27.65
C LEU A 571 10.10 -10.74 28.66
N ALA A 572 9.65 -9.54 29.05
CA ALA A 572 10.38 -8.71 29.99
C ALA A 572 10.60 -9.46 31.33
N ASN A 573 11.88 -9.70 31.64
CA ASN A 573 12.37 -10.44 32.81
C ASN A 573 12.00 -11.94 32.85
N VAL A 574 11.50 -12.54 31.76
CA VAL A 574 11.12 -13.97 31.74
C VAL A 574 12.37 -14.82 31.53
N LYS A 575 12.57 -15.89 32.31
CA LYS A 575 13.72 -16.79 32.10
C LYS A 575 13.34 -18.02 31.29
N LYS A 576 12.17 -18.62 31.55
CA LYS A 576 11.67 -19.80 30.84
C LYS A 576 10.29 -19.54 30.25
N LEU A 577 10.00 -20.08 29.07
CA LEU A 577 8.67 -20.04 28.48
C LEU A 577 8.21 -21.47 28.17
N ARG A 578 7.17 -21.95 28.87
CA ARG A 578 6.61 -23.30 28.71
C ARG A 578 5.26 -23.25 27.99
N LEU A 579 5.16 -23.94 26.87
CA LEU A 579 3.98 -24.11 26.04
C LEU A 579 3.38 -25.50 26.26
N THR A 580 2.09 -25.60 26.54
CA THR A 580 1.40 -26.90 26.72
C THR A 580 0.14 -26.98 25.90
N PHE A 581 -0.16 -28.16 25.36
CA PHE A 581 -1.44 -28.47 24.71
C PHE A 581 -2.03 -29.74 25.34
N GLN A 582 -3.25 -29.66 25.87
CA GLN A 582 -3.92 -30.76 26.58
C GLN A 582 -5.32 -31.02 26.03
N CYS A 583 -5.79 -32.25 26.14
CA CYS A 583 -7.20 -32.62 25.93
C CYS A 583 -7.95 -32.37 27.23
N GLU A 584 -9.14 -31.76 27.17
CA GLU A 584 -9.95 -31.52 28.38
C GLU A 584 -10.80 -32.74 28.74
N ASP A 585 -11.03 -33.67 27.80
CA ASP A 585 -11.76 -34.91 28.05
C ASP A 585 -10.78 -36.00 28.54
N ASP A 586 -10.82 -36.32 29.84
CA ASP A 586 -9.86 -37.19 30.56
C ASP A 586 -9.78 -38.67 30.07
N LYS A 587 -10.64 -39.09 29.13
CA LYS A 587 -10.87 -40.51 28.85
C LYS A 587 -10.08 -41.15 27.71
N ASP A 588 -9.24 -40.42 26.96
CA ASP A 588 -8.30 -41.06 26.02
C ASP A 588 -7.29 -40.03 25.48
N LYS A 589 -6.00 -40.32 25.51
CA LYS A 589 -4.97 -39.40 24.97
C LYS A 589 -4.77 -39.53 23.45
N ALA A 590 -5.48 -40.44 22.78
CA ALA A 590 -5.19 -40.78 21.39
C ALA A 590 -5.93 -39.86 20.39
N GLY A 591 -5.20 -38.90 19.80
CA GLY A 591 -5.52 -38.37 18.47
C GLY A 591 -5.83 -36.87 18.34
N LEU A 592 -6.05 -36.12 19.43
CA LEU A 592 -6.31 -34.68 19.34
C LEU A 592 -5.04 -33.94 18.92
N CYS A 593 -5.09 -33.27 17.77
CA CYS A 593 -3.98 -32.51 17.20
C CYS A 593 -4.32 -31.02 17.19
N GLY A 594 -3.30 -30.20 17.41
CA GLY A 594 -3.42 -28.75 17.32
C GLY A 594 -2.10 -28.15 16.90
N GLY A 595 -1.98 -26.82 16.97
CA GLY A 595 -0.72 -26.20 16.64
C GLY A 595 -0.53 -24.79 17.17
N TRP A 596 0.74 -24.40 17.22
CA TRP A 596 1.23 -23.05 17.47
C TRP A 596 1.68 -22.44 16.12
N GLY A 597 0.73 -21.95 15.33
CA GLY A 597 0.95 -21.31 14.03
C GLY A 597 1.69 -19.97 14.16
N ASP A 598 2.65 -19.72 13.28
CA ASP A 598 3.55 -18.55 13.27
C ASP A 598 4.18 -18.25 14.64
N ALA A 599 4.46 -19.30 15.43
CA ALA A 599 5.08 -19.17 16.74
C ALA A 599 6.47 -18.55 16.62
N ARG A 600 6.72 -17.40 17.25
CA ARG A 600 7.97 -16.65 17.17
C ARG A 600 8.21 -15.75 18.36
N PHE A 601 9.48 -15.46 18.65
CA PHE A 601 9.87 -14.31 19.46
C PHE A 601 10.02 -13.10 18.56
N VAL A 602 9.49 -11.96 18.97
CA VAL A 602 9.62 -10.66 18.32
C VAL A 602 10.47 -9.78 19.23
N PRO A 603 11.70 -9.40 18.82
CA PRO A 603 12.59 -8.63 19.67
C PRO A 603 12.03 -7.23 19.90
N ALA A 604 12.39 -6.60 21.02
CA ALA A 604 11.97 -5.23 21.33
C ALA A 604 12.38 -4.24 20.22
N SER A 605 13.51 -4.46 19.55
CA SER A 605 13.95 -3.65 18.40
C SER A 605 13.08 -3.82 17.14
N ALA A 606 12.38 -4.95 16.99
CA ALA A 606 11.41 -5.18 15.92
C ALA A 606 10.03 -4.55 16.19
N LEU A 607 9.86 -3.84 17.33
CA LEU A 607 8.71 -2.96 17.58
C LEU A 607 8.70 -1.74 16.64
N GLU A 608 9.82 -1.44 15.96
CA GLU A 608 9.81 -0.57 14.78
C GLU A 608 9.14 -1.29 13.60
N TYR A 609 7.81 -1.35 13.62
CA TYR A 609 7.08 -1.58 12.39
C TYR A 609 7.34 -0.37 11.48
N LYS A 610 8.25 -0.52 10.50
CA LYS A 610 8.42 0.43 9.39
C LYS A 610 7.21 0.38 8.45
N LEU A 611 6.04 0.81 8.94
CA LEU A 611 5.11 1.58 8.12
C LEU A 611 5.87 2.83 7.70
N GLY A 612 5.81 3.19 6.42
CA GLY A 612 6.74 4.13 5.78
C GLY A 612 7.09 5.33 6.66
N THR A 613 8.37 5.72 6.66
CA THR A 613 8.80 6.98 7.27
C THR A 613 7.89 8.09 6.75
N TYR A 614 7.07 8.62 7.64
CA TYR A 614 6.31 9.83 7.42
C TYR A 614 7.32 10.94 7.10
N LYS A 615 7.27 11.48 5.87
CA LYS A 615 8.17 12.53 5.38
C LYS A 615 7.50 13.92 5.45
N GLY A 616 6.68 14.17 6.47
CA GLY A 616 5.94 15.43 6.67
C GLY A 616 5.92 15.88 8.13
N LYS A 617 5.03 16.80 8.50
CA LYS A 617 4.76 17.28 9.87
C LYS A 617 3.59 16.54 10.53
N THR A 618 3.81 15.77 11.60
CA THR A 618 2.78 14.88 12.17
C THR A 618 1.59 15.70 12.68
N LEU A 619 0.47 15.70 11.95
CA LEU A 619 -0.69 16.56 12.25
C LEU A 619 -1.55 16.05 13.42
N ALA A 620 -1.54 14.73 13.68
CA ALA A 620 -2.33 14.08 14.74
C ALA A 620 -1.45 13.14 15.58
N ALA A 621 -0.56 13.70 16.41
CA ALA A 621 0.40 12.93 17.21
C ALA A 621 -0.25 12.00 18.25
N THR A 622 -1.46 12.34 18.71
CA THR A 622 -2.38 11.54 19.52
C THR A 622 -3.74 11.44 18.80
N PRO A 623 -4.64 10.52 19.20
CA PRO A 623 -5.96 10.42 18.57
C PRO A 623 -6.71 11.76 18.63
N PRO A 624 -7.26 12.28 17.53
CA PRO A 624 -8.02 13.51 17.54
C PRO A 624 -9.20 13.48 18.54
N MET A 625 -9.43 14.59 19.23
CA MET A 625 -10.56 14.77 20.16
C MET A 625 -11.40 15.97 19.76
N GLY A 626 -12.73 15.83 19.77
CA GLY A 626 -13.63 16.91 19.36
C GLY A 626 -15.10 16.53 19.41
N TRP A 627 -15.91 17.29 18.69
CA TRP A 627 -17.36 17.13 18.60
C TRP A 627 -17.78 17.04 17.13
N ASN A 628 -18.78 16.20 16.82
CA ASN A 628 -19.36 16.06 15.50
C ASN A 628 -20.90 16.16 15.56
N SER A 629 -21.50 16.89 14.63
CA SER A 629 -22.93 17.22 14.67
C SER A 629 -23.90 16.10 14.27
N TRP A 630 -23.41 15.01 13.67
CA TRP A 630 -24.25 14.06 12.93
C TRP A 630 -25.29 13.33 13.79
N CYS A 631 -24.89 12.72 14.92
CA CYS A 631 -25.80 11.89 15.71
C CYS A 631 -26.99 12.72 16.21
N ARG A 632 -26.71 13.81 16.95
CA ARG A 632 -27.76 14.61 17.58
C ARG A 632 -28.54 15.50 16.61
N TYR A 633 -27.88 16.11 15.63
CA TYR A 633 -28.49 17.17 14.82
C TYR A 633 -28.72 16.78 13.37
N GLY A 634 -28.10 15.70 12.87
CA GLY A 634 -28.16 15.32 11.46
C GLY A 634 -27.88 16.51 10.55
N THR A 635 -28.77 16.78 9.60
CA THR A 635 -28.68 17.94 8.70
C THR A 635 -29.30 19.24 9.28
N GLY A 636 -29.78 19.23 10.52
CA GLY A 636 -30.46 20.33 11.20
C GLY A 636 -29.56 21.45 11.73
N ILE A 637 -28.31 21.52 11.29
CA ILE A 637 -27.32 22.51 11.76
C ILE A 637 -27.48 23.89 11.11
N ASN A 638 -27.08 24.93 11.85
CA ASN A 638 -26.98 26.32 11.40
C ASN A 638 -25.91 27.09 12.23
N GLU A 639 -25.53 28.28 11.78
CA GLU A 639 -24.46 29.08 12.40
C GLU A 639 -24.71 29.40 13.88
N LYS A 640 -25.95 29.78 14.24
CA LYS A 640 -26.30 30.10 15.63
C LYS A 640 -26.11 28.89 16.55
N LEU A 641 -26.52 27.71 16.10
CA LEU A 641 -26.33 26.46 16.83
C LEU A 641 -24.84 26.13 16.99
N ILE A 642 -24.06 26.19 15.92
CA ILE A 642 -22.62 25.86 15.99
C ILE A 642 -21.87 26.82 16.91
N LYS A 643 -22.19 28.12 16.88
CA LYS A 643 -21.61 29.10 17.83
C LYS A 643 -21.97 28.75 19.28
N LYS A 644 -23.24 28.41 19.55
CA LYS A 644 -23.69 27.98 20.88
C LYS A 644 -22.96 26.70 21.35
N VAL A 645 -22.76 25.73 20.47
CA VAL A 645 -21.99 24.51 20.74
C VAL A 645 -20.53 24.84 21.05
N ALA A 646 -19.91 25.73 20.27
CA ALA A 646 -18.54 26.17 20.49
C ALA A 646 -18.37 26.88 21.84
N ASP A 647 -19.28 27.78 22.19
CA ASP A 647 -19.28 28.44 23.50
C ASP A 647 -19.46 27.43 24.63
N ALA A 648 -20.43 26.51 24.52
CA ALA A 648 -20.65 25.47 25.52
C ALA A 648 -19.44 24.53 25.68
N MET A 649 -18.71 24.20 24.62
CA MET A 649 -17.47 23.41 24.71
C MET A 649 -16.35 24.13 25.47
N VAL A 650 -16.30 25.46 25.37
CA VAL A 650 -15.37 26.28 26.16
C VAL A 650 -15.85 26.35 27.60
N ASP A 651 -17.10 26.74 27.83
CA ASP A 651 -17.66 27.00 29.16
C ASP A 651 -17.75 25.74 30.03
N SER A 652 -17.96 24.58 29.41
CA SER A 652 -17.99 23.29 30.11
C SER A 652 -16.61 22.70 30.41
N GLY A 653 -15.53 23.30 29.88
CA GLY A 653 -14.17 22.78 30.01
C GLY A 653 -13.82 21.66 29.04
N MET A 654 -14.69 21.30 28.09
CA MET A 654 -14.39 20.28 27.06
C MET A 654 -13.16 20.64 26.23
N ARG A 655 -13.04 21.91 25.81
CA ARG A 655 -11.85 22.39 25.08
C ARG A 655 -10.58 22.13 25.87
N ASP A 656 -10.59 22.48 27.15
CA ASP A 656 -9.42 22.40 28.03
C ASP A 656 -9.06 20.94 28.37
N ALA A 657 -10.06 20.06 28.37
CA ALA A 657 -9.87 18.60 28.42
C ALA A 657 -9.32 18.00 27.10
N GLY A 658 -9.21 18.79 26.03
CA GLY A 658 -8.60 18.41 24.75
C GLY A 658 -9.58 18.24 23.58
N TYR A 659 -10.90 18.38 23.80
CA TYR A 659 -11.90 18.34 22.72
C TYR A 659 -11.86 19.63 21.91
N VAL A 660 -10.97 19.68 20.91
CA VAL A 660 -10.68 20.92 20.18
C VAL A 660 -11.33 21.00 18.81
N TYR A 661 -11.69 19.88 18.16
CA TYR A 661 -12.34 19.95 16.85
C TYR A 661 -13.85 20.16 16.98
N VAL A 662 -14.42 21.09 16.21
CA VAL A 662 -15.87 21.25 15.98
C VAL A 662 -16.16 20.87 14.54
N SER A 663 -16.62 19.64 14.31
CA SER A 663 -16.85 19.07 12.98
C SER A 663 -18.30 19.23 12.55
N LEU A 664 -18.54 20.09 11.57
CA LEU A 664 -19.84 20.20 10.91
C LEU A 664 -20.00 19.02 9.95
N ASP A 665 -20.91 18.12 10.29
CA ASP A 665 -21.29 17.02 9.39
C ASP A 665 -22.27 17.50 8.31
N ASP A 666 -22.98 16.60 7.64
CA ASP A 666 -23.90 16.96 6.54
C ASP A 666 -24.92 18.06 6.93
N GLY A 667 -25.35 18.87 5.95
CA GLY A 667 -26.36 19.92 6.12
C GLY A 667 -25.86 21.37 6.11
N TRP A 668 -24.56 21.61 5.92
CA TRP A 668 -23.99 22.95 5.74
C TRP A 668 -24.02 23.48 4.30
N GLN A 669 -24.18 22.57 3.33
CA GLN A 669 -24.03 22.84 1.90
C GLN A 669 -25.31 23.44 1.31
N ALA A 670 -25.15 24.23 0.25
CA ALA A 670 -26.29 24.74 -0.50
C ALA A 670 -27.11 23.58 -1.11
N ARG A 671 -28.43 23.58 -0.90
CA ARG A 671 -29.35 22.58 -1.51
C ARG A 671 -29.54 22.78 -3.02
N GLY A 672 -29.24 23.98 -3.54
CA GLY A 672 -29.41 24.40 -4.94
C GLY A 672 -28.14 24.29 -5.79
N ALA A 673 -27.71 25.39 -6.44
CA ALA A 673 -26.43 25.47 -7.13
C ALA A 673 -25.30 25.12 -6.14
N LYS A 674 -24.75 23.91 -6.27
CA LYS A 674 -23.76 23.37 -5.32
C LYS A 674 -22.40 24.05 -5.48
N PHE A 675 -22.19 24.71 -6.62
CA PHE A 675 -20.97 25.36 -7.01
C PHE A 675 -21.27 26.75 -7.59
N ASP A 676 -20.33 27.68 -7.43
CA ASP A 676 -20.30 28.90 -8.23
C ASP A 676 -19.84 28.62 -9.67
N ASP A 677 -19.89 29.62 -10.54
CA ASP A 677 -19.49 29.53 -11.95
C ASP A 677 -18.02 29.10 -12.16
N LYS A 678 -17.20 29.16 -11.10
CA LYS A 678 -15.79 28.77 -11.08
C LYS A 678 -15.58 27.38 -10.48
N GLY A 679 -16.65 26.69 -10.10
CA GLY A 679 -16.63 25.33 -9.56
C GLY A 679 -16.28 25.24 -8.07
N TYR A 680 -16.36 26.33 -7.30
CA TYR A 680 -16.14 26.31 -5.85
C TYR A 680 -17.40 25.94 -5.08
N PRO A 681 -17.28 25.16 -3.99
CA PRO A 681 -18.44 24.75 -3.22
C PRO A 681 -19.14 25.93 -2.55
N LEU A 682 -20.47 25.93 -2.62
CA LEU A 682 -21.34 26.89 -1.96
C LEU A 682 -21.95 26.31 -0.68
N TRP A 683 -22.17 27.17 0.31
CA TRP A 683 -22.83 26.83 1.57
C TRP A 683 -24.28 27.35 1.58
N ASP A 684 -25.08 26.84 2.51
CA ASP A 684 -26.44 27.34 2.71
C ASP A 684 -26.39 28.72 3.42
N THR A 685 -26.57 29.79 2.64
CA THR A 685 -26.51 31.17 3.14
C THR A 685 -27.64 31.53 4.10
N LYS A 686 -28.75 30.77 4.12
CA LYS A 686 -29.81 30.99 5.11
C LYS A 686 -29.42 30.40 6.46
N LYS A 687 -28.74 29.25 6.46
CA LYS A 687 -28.24 28.60 7.67
C LYS A 687 -26.96 29.23 8.21
N PHE A 688 -26.10 29.71 7.32
CA PHE A 688 -24.81 30.34 7.65
C PHE A 688 -24.70 31.72 6.99
N PRO A 689 -25.51 32.70 7.46
CA PRO A 689 -25.59 34.04 6.86
C PRO A 689 -24.28 34.81 6.90
N SER A 690 -23.42 34.59 7.90
CA SER A 690 -22.10 35.27 7.97
C SER A 690 -21.03 34.59 7.11
N GLY A 691 -21.33 33.43 6.54
CA GLY A 691 -20.40 32.62 5.74
C GLY A 691 -19.48 31.72 6.55
N MET A 692 -18.94 30.69 5.87
CA MET A 692 -18.15 29.65 6.52
C MET A 692 -16.79 30.13 7.03
N LYS A 693 -16.19 31.15 6.39
CA LYS A 693 -14.95 31.77 6.89
C LYS A 693 -15.19 32.46 8.24
N ALA A 694 -16.25 33.25 8.36
CA ALA A 694 -16.56 33.93 9.61
C ALA A 694 -16.84 32.94 10.74
N LEU A 695 -17.45 31.80 10.41
CA LEU A 695 -17.61 30.70 11.37
C LEU A 695 -16.26 30.08 11.76
N GLY A 696 -15.37 29.80 10.81
CA GLY A 696 -14.02 29.31 11.08
C GLY A 696 -13.24 30.26 11.98
N ASP A 697 -13.24 31.56 11.66
CA ASP A 697 -12.59 32.61 12.45
C ASP A 697 -13.16 32.65 13.89
N TYR A 698 -14.49 32.50 14.06
CA TYR A 698 -15.12 32.42 15.38
C TYR A 698 -14.65 31.22 16.19
N LEU A 699 -14.58 30.03 15.58
CA LEU A 699 -14.11 28.82 16.24
C LEU A 699 -12.64 28.96 16.65
N HIS A 700 -11.79 29.49 15.77
CA HIS A 700 -10.37 29.72 16.06
C HIS A 700 -10.16 30.73 17.18
N ALA A 701 -10.95 31.81 17.23
CA ALA A 701 -10.89 32.80 18.31
C ALA A 701 -11.23 32.20 19.69
N LYS A 702 -11.97 31.09 19.73
CA LYS A 702 -12.29 30.34 20.95
C LYS A 702 -11.26 29.26 21.31
N GLY A 703 -10.18 29.13 20.53
CA GLY A 703 -9.17 28.08 20.68
C GLY A 703 -9.63 26.70 20.17
N LEU A 704 -10.70 26.66 19.38
CA LEU A 704 -11.22 25.45 18.74
C LEU A 704 -10.71 25.36 17.30
N LYS A 705 -10.87 24.18 16.69
CA LYS A 705 -10.47 23.85 15.32
C LYS A 705 -11.70 23.54 14.49
N PHE A 706 -11.73 24.04 13.27
CA PHE A 706 -12.89 23.91 12.38
C PHE A 706 -12.83 22.61 11.57
N GLY A 707 -13.74 21.67 11.83
CA GLY A 707 -13.91 20.46 11.04
C GLY A 707 -15.09 20.55 10.05
N ILE A 708 -14.98 19.90 8.89
CA ILE A 708 -16.03 19.90 7.88
C ILE A 708 -16.19 18.54 7.20
N TYR A 709 -17.44 18.16 6.92
CA TYR A 709 -17.79 16.99 6.14
C TYR A 709 -17.84 17.29 4.64
N SER A 710 -17.34 16.35 3.85
CA SER A 710 -17.54 16.30 2.40
C SER A 710 -17.63 14.87 1.89
N ARG A 711 -18.08 14.67 0.65
CA ARG A 711 -18.30 13.34 0.05
C ARG A 711 -17.92 13.27 -1.42
N ALA A 712 -17.64 12.05 -1.89
CA ALA A 712 -17.20 11.78 -3.27
C ALA A 712 -18.06 12.44 -4.35
N GLY A 713 -19.38 12.38 -4.19
CA GLY A 713 -20.32 12.87 -5.18
C GLY A 713 -20.33 14.39 -5.35
N TRP A 714 -19.69 15.15 -4.45
CA TRP A 714 -19.61 16.61 -4.55
C TRP A 714 -18.22 17.08 -4.96
N VAL A 715 -17.17 16.41 -4.47
CA VAL A 715 -15.80 16.82 -4.72
C VAL A 715 -15.29 16.37 -6.10
N ARG A 716 -15.84 15.28 -6.66
CA ARG A 716 -15.35 14.69 -7.91
C ARG A 716 -15.32 15.71 -9.05
N GLY A 717 -14.12 15.99 -9.56
CA GLY A 717 -13.90 16.97 -10.65
C GLY A 717 -13.67 18.40 -10.16
N HIS A 718 -13.78 18.64 -8.85
CA HIS A 718 -13.63 19.93 -8.17
C HIS A 718 -12.67 19.86 -6.97
N GLU A 719 -11.81 18.82 -6.91
CA GLU A 719 -10.91 18.54 -5.77
C GLU A 719 -10.09 19.77 -5.37
N THR A 720 -9.54 20.48 -6.38
CA THR A 720 -8.70 21.67 -6.15
C THR A 720 -9.50 22.85 -5.61
N GLN A 721 -10.72 23.06 -6.12
CA GLN A 721 -11.60 24.15 -5.70
C GLN A 721 -12.09 23.92 -4.26
N PHE A 722 -12.47 22.69 -3.91
CA PHE A 722 -12.80 22.33 -2.54
C PHE A 722 -11.63 22.57 -1.59
N ALA A 723 -10.44 22.07 -1.95
CA ALA A 723 -9.25 22.23 -1.12
C ALA A 723 -8.90 23.70 -0.87
N LYS A 724 -8.93 24.54 -1.93
CA LYS A 724 -8.72 25.98 -1.82
C LYS A 724 -9.77 26.64 -0.93
N ARG A 725 -11.06 26.34 -1.15
CA ARG A 725 -12.14 26.94 -0.36
C ARG A 725 -12.07 26.54 1.10
N PHE A 726 -11.76 25.28 1.39
CA PHE A 726 -11.57 24.81 2.76
C PHE A 726 -10.37 25.47 3.43
N ALA A 727 -9.27 25.68 2.70
CA ALA A 727 -8.14 26.46 3.21
C ALA A 727 -8.52 27.92 3.50
N GLU A 728 -9.27 28.57 2.60
CA GLU A 728 -9.77 29.94 2.77
C GLU A 728 -10.71 30.09 3.97
N TRP A 729 -11.56 29.09 4.23
CA TRP A 729 -12.45 29.08 5.39
C TRP A 729 -11.75 28.72 6.70
N GLY A 730 -10.47 28.33 6.65
CA GLY A 730 -9.72 27.94 7.84
C GLY A 730 -10.04 26.55 8.36
N VAL A 731 -10.46 25.61 7.51
CA VAL A 731 -10.75 24.23 7.91
C VAL A 731 -9.46 23.53 8.39
N ASP A 732 -9.54 22.83 9.53
CA ASP A 732 -8.45 22.09 10.18
C ASP A 732 -8.66 20.57 10.13
N LEU A 733 -9.88 20.11 9.88
CA LEU A 733 -10.21 18.69 9.72
C LEU A 733 -11.21 18.49 8.58
N VAL A 734 -10.95 17.54 7.70
CA VAL A 734 -11.89 17.12 6.66
C VAL A 734 -12.25 15.65 6.86
N LYS A 735 -13.53 15.39 7.12
CA LYS A 735 -14.12 14.05 7.04
C LYS A 735 -14.62 13.82 5.62
N TYR A 736 -14.02 12.86 4.90
CA TYR A 736 -14.35 12.61 3.50
C TYR A 736 -15.00 11.25 3.28
N ASP A 737 -16.27 11.27 2.89
CA ASP A 737 -17.19 10.15 2.95
C ASP A 737 -17.58 9.56 1.57
N PHE A 738 -18.13 8.34 1.55
CA PHE A 738 -18.66 7.63 0.37
C PHE A 738 -17.69 7.51 -0.83
N SER A 739 -16.37 7.40 -0.61
CA SER A 739 -15.39 7.43 -1.70
C SER A 739 -14.46 6.20 -1.76
N ASN A 740 -13.93 5.90 -2.94
CA ASN A 740 -12.92 4.84 -3.11
C ASN A 740 -11.50 5.36 -2.79
N LYS A 741 -10.56 4.44 -2.65
CA LYS A 741 -9.14 4.75 -2.34
C LYS A 741 -8.55 5.83 -3.26
N GLN A 742 -8.85 5.80 -4.56
CA GLN A 742 -8.33 6.77 -5.53
C GLN A 742 -8.88 8.17 -5.30
N GLN A 743 -10.17 8.29 -5.01
CA GLN A 743 -10.84 9.56 -4.73
C GLN A 743 -10.41 10.15 -3.38
N GLN A 744 -10.30 9.32 -2.35
CA GLN A 744 -9.70 9.70 -1.06
C GLN A 744 -8.32 10.31 -1.28
N LYS A 745 -7.48 9.64 -2.09
CA LYS A 745 -6.12 10.11 -2.40
C LYS A 745 -6.10 11.43 -3.17
N ALA A 746 -6.90 11.55 -4.23
CA ALA A 746 -6.93 12.77 -5.04
C ALA A 746 -7.38 13.99 -4.23
N THR A 747 -8.39 13.81 -3.37
CA THR A 747 -8.88 14.88 -2.48
C THR A 747 -7.84 15.25 -1.44
N LEU A 748 -7.19 14.27 -0.82
CA LEU A 748 -6.09 14.50 0.11
C LEU A 748 -4.92 15.25 -0.56
N ASP A 749 -4.53 14.86 -1.78
CA ASP A 749 -3.48 15.55 -2.53
C ASP A 749 -3.83 17.01 -2.81
N ALA A 750 -5.09 17.28 -3.19
CA ALA A 750 -5.57 18.65 -3.40
C ALA A 750 -5.55 19.47 -2.10
N ILE A 751 -6.00 18.90 -0.97
CA ILE A 751 -5.95 19.55 0.34
C ILE A 751 -4.51 19.89 0.73
N ARG A 752 -3.56 18.96 0.52
CA ARG A 752 -2.13 19.22 0.80
C ARG A 752 -1.57 20.29 -0.13
N ALA A 753 -1.99 20.33 -1.40
CA ALA A 753 -1.58 21.36 -2.36
C ALA A 753 -2.15 22.75 -2.05
N ALA A 754 -3.26 22.85 -1.32
CA ALA A 754 -3.83 24.12 -0.89
C ALA A 754 -3.01 24.81 0.23
N GLY A 755 -2.01 24.12 0.80
CA GLY A 755 -1.00 24.74 1.68
C GLY A 755 -1.44 24.94 3.14
N ARG A 756 -2.59 24.39 3.56
CA ARG A 756 -3.02 24.37 4.97
C ARG A 756 -2.86 22.98 5.58
N ASP A 757 -2.41 22.94 6.84
CA ASP A 757 -2.37 21.71 7.64
C ASP A 757 -3.79 21.28 8.02
N VAL A 758 -4.27 20.19 7.40
CA VAL A 758 -5.62 19.67 7.61
C VAL A 758 -5.57 18.19 7.97
N VAL A 759 -6.12 17.80 9.11
CA VAL A 759 -6.32 16.39 9.49
C VAL A 759 -7.33 15.77 8.54
N PHE A 760 -6.94 14.70 7.85
CA PHE A 760 -7.81 14.02 6.89
C PHE A 760 -8.37 12.74 7.48
N SER A 761 -9.70 12.70 7.63
CA SER A 761 -10.45 11.54 8.10
C SER A 761 -11.08 10.80 6.92
N VAL A 762 -10.57 9.61 6.64
CA VAL A 762 -11.06 8.72 5.59
C VAL A 762 -12.33 8.01 6.08
N CYS A 763 -13.46 8.27 5.42
CA CYS A 763 -14.71 7.58 5.72
C CYS A 763 -15.19 6.77 4.50
N GLU A 764 -15.13 5.45 4.63
CA GLU A 764 -15.76 4.49 3.71
C GLU A 764 -16.29 3.26 4.47
N TRP A 765 -16.59 3.46 5.76
CA TRP A 765 -17.12 2.49 6.72
C TRP A 765 -16.32 1.20 6.90
N GLY A 766 -15.02 1.22 6.59
CA GLY A 766 -14.13 0.08 6.73
C GLY A 766 -14.26 -1.00 5.64
N ARG A 767 -15.12 -0.81 4.63
CA ARG A 767 -15.46 -1.85 3.63
C ARG A 767 -14.28 -2.24 2.74
N GLN A 768 -13.45 -1.27 2.36
CA GLN A 768 -12.24 -1.46 1.56
C GLN A 768 -10.99 -1.54 2.44
N ARG A 769 -11.14 -1.74 3.76
CA ARG A 769 -10.05 -1.99 4.71
C ARG A 769 -9.04 -0.84 4.73
N PRO A 770 -9.44 0.39 5.11
CA PRO A 770 -8.66 1.61 4.95
C PRO A 770 -7.36 1.59 5.74
N TRP A 771 -7.33 0.85 6.85
CA TRP A 771 -6.12 0.56 7.62
C TRP A 771 -4.97 -0.05 6.78
N LEU A 772 -5.26 -0.70 5.64
CA LEU A 772 -4.24 -1.27 4.75
C LEU A 772 -3.62 -0.25 3.77
N TRP A 773 -4.23 0.92 3.57
CA TRP A 773 -3.82 1.84 2.51
C TRP A 773 -3.85 3.32 2.86
N ALA A 774 -4.71 3.77 3.77
CA ALA A 774 -4.76 5.16 4.23
C ALA A 774 -3.43 5.63 4.84
N PRO A 775 -2.70 4.79 5.64
CA PRO A 775 -1.35 5.15 6.08
C PRO A 775 -0.38 5.40 4.92
N GLY A 776 -0.50 4.66 3.82
CA GLY A 776 0.41 4.74 2.68
C GLY A 776 0.35 6.06 1.91
N PHE A 777 -0.69 6.86 2.14
CA PHE A 777 -0.89 8.16 1.52
C PHE A 777 -0.93 9.32 2.52
N ASN A 778 -0.56 9.08 3.78
CA ASN A 778 -0.53 10.08 4.85
C ASN A 778 -1.90 10.66 5.24
N ALA A 779 -2.95 9.81 5.32
CA ALA A 779 -4.17 10.19 6.02
C ALA A 779 -4.01 9.94 7.53
N GLU A 780 -4.54 10.85 8.35
CA GLU A 780 -4.32 10.83 9.81
C GLU A 780 -5.27 9.91 10.57
N MET A 781 -6.47 9.65 10.05
CA MET A 781 -7.43 8.73 10.65
C MET A 781 -8.35 8.09 9.60
N TRP A 782 -8.92 6.93 9.92
CA TRP A 782 -9.86 6.25 9.02
C TRP A 782 -10.93 5.46 9.77
N ARG A 783 -12.16 5.52 9.27
CA ARG A 783 -13.29 4.77 9.80
C ARG A 783 -13.11 3.27 9.63
N THR A 784 -13.26 2.50 10.70
CA THR A 784 -13.08 1.04 10.68
C THR A 784 -14.40 0.25 10.66
N THR A 785 -15.53 0.92 10.88
CA THR A 785 -16.87 0.32 11.01
C THR A 785 -17.95 1.13 10.31
N TYR A 786 -19.19 0.61 10.28
CA TYR A 786 -20.36 1.45 10.02
C TYR A 786 -20.61 2.41 11.19
N ASP A 787 -21.60 3.28 10.98
CA ASP A 787 -22.06 4.29 11.93
C ASP A 787 -22.44 3.65 13.27
N VAL A 788 -21.81 4.09 14.36
CA VAL A 788 -22.16 3.66 15.72
C VAL A 788 -23.46 4.34 16.11
N LYS A 789 -24.43 3.53 16.54
CA LYS A 789 -25.73 3.95 17.05
C LYS A 789 -25.74 3.91 18.56
N ASP A 790 -26.67 4.65 19.17
CA ASP A 790 -27.03 4.58 20.59
C ASP A 790 -27.68 3.22 20.94
N LYS A 791 -26.89 2.14 20.79
CA LYS A 791 -27.26 0.73 21.06
C LYS A 791 -26.07 -0.05 21.60
N TRP A 792 -26.33 -0.88 22.62
CA TRP A 792 -25.36 -1.83 23.15
C TRP A 792 -24.88 -2.84 22.10
N THR A 793 -25.82 -3.58 21.50
CA THR A 793 -25.56 -4.54 20.41
C THR A 793 -26.53 -4.34 19.25
N SER A 794 -26.05 -4.54 18.02
CA SER A 794 -26.90 -4.57 16.81
C SER A 794 -26.24 -5.41 15.71
N LYS A 795 -27.04 -6.29 15.08
CA LYS A 795 -26.61 -7.19 14.01
C LYS A 795 -26.70 -6.57 12.61
N TYR A 796 -26.70 -5.22 12.51
CA TYR A 796 -27.27 -4.40 11.43
C TYR A 796 -28.77 -4.23 11.67
N ASP A 797 -29.17 -3.03 12.10
CA ASP A 797 -30.57 -2.65 11.94
C ASP A 797 -30.84 -2.40 10.45
N ASN A 798 -32.11 -2.41 10.06
CA ASN A 798 -32.54 -2.15 8.68
C ASN A 798 -32.10 -0.75 8.14
N ASN A 799 -31.41 0.06 8.95
CA ASN A 799 -30.94 1.42 8.67
C ASN A 799 -29.40 1.55 8.66
N GLY A 800 -28.61 0.45 8.72
CA GLY A 800 -27.19 0.46 8.37
C GLY A 800 -26.19 0.86 9.47
N GLY A 801 -26.55 0.78 10.76
CA GLY A 801 -25.64 1.07 11.89
C GLY A 801 -25.13 -0.16 12.68
N ILE A 802 -24.19 0.05 13.60
CA ILE A 802 -23.70 -0.95 14.57
C ILE A 802 -23.74 -0.44 16.02
N GLY A 803 -23.78 -1.36 16.99
CA GLY A 803 -23.72 -1.00 18.42
C GLY A 803 -22.30 -0.83 18.96
N VAL A 804 -22.20 -0.23 20.16
CA VAL A 804 -20.94 0.09 20.85
C VAL A 804 -20.02 -1.11 20.99
N LEU A 805 -20.54 -2.25 21.49
CA LEU A 805 -19.72 -3.45 21.74
C LEU A 805 -19.10 -4.00 20.45
N ARG A 806 -19.88 -4.00 19.38
CA ARG A 806 -19.44 -4.52 18.08
C ARG A 806 -18.32 -3.67 17.49
N SER A 807 -18.38 -2.35 17.64
CA SER A 807 -17.34 -1.45 17.15
C SER A 807 -16.00 -1.72 17.85
N ALA A 808 -16.02 -1.83 19.19
CA ALA A 808 -14.83 -2.17 19.97
C ALA A 808 -14.24 -3.54 19.58
N HIS A 809 -15.09 -4.58 19.45
CA HIS A 809 -14.63 -5.93 19.07
C HIS A 809 -14.02 -5.99 17.67
N GLN A 810 -14.54 -5.22 16.72
CA GLN A 810 -13.99 -5.18 15.37
C GLN A 810 -12.59 -4.55 15.33
N ASN A 811 -12.30 -3.61 16.23
CA ASN A 811 -11.05 -2.85 16.24
C ASN A 811 -9.89 -3.55 16.96
N GLU A 812 -10.16 -4.56 17.78
CA GLU A 812 -9.11 -5.36 18.43
C GLU A 812 -8.11 -5.91 17.41
N ALA A 813 -8.59 -6.51 16.32
CA ALA A 813 -7.74 -7.10 15.28
C ALA A 813 -6.99 -6.05 14.43
N LEU A 814 -7.38 -4.77 14.54
CA LEU A 814 -6.84 -3.66 13.75
C LEU A 814 -5.76 -2.87 14.49
N GLY A 815 -5.45 -3.24 15.73
CA GLY A 815 -4.42 -2.58 16.55
C GLY A 815 -3.06 -2.38 15.85
N PRO A 816 -2.55 -3.30 14.99
CA PRO A 816 -1.27 -3.12 14.29
C PRO A 816 -1.20 -1.90 13.35
N PHE A 817 -2.33 -1.30 12.99
CA PHE A 817 -2.39 -0.17 12.06
C PHE A 817 -2.44 1.20 12.75
N VAL A 818 -2.55 1.22 14.09
CA VAL A 818 -2.63 2.43 14.92
C VAL A 818 -1.23 2.93 15.28
N GLY A 819 -1.10 4.25 15.43
CA GLY A 819 0.09 4.90 15.97
C GLY A 819 0.08 6.41 15.76
N PRO A 820 1.09 7.14 16.25
CA PRO A 820 1.19 8.58 16.05
C PRO A 820 1.02 8.98 14.57
N GLY A 821 0.05 9.86 14.32
CA GLY A 821 -0.33 10.33 12.98
C GLY A 821 -1.22 9.39 12.18
N ARG A 822 -1.75 8.31 12.77
CA ARG A 822 -2.51 7.28 12.05
C ARG A 822 -3.47 6.51 12.98
N TRP A 823 -4.76 6.83 12.95
CA TRP A 823 -5.72 6.33 13.96
C TRP A 823 -6.87 5.53 13.35
N ASN A 824 -7.18 4.39 13.97
CA ASN A 824 -8.43 3.68 13.71
C ASN A 824 -9.58 4.49 14.34
N ASP A 825 -10.46 5.03 13.51
CA ASP A 825 -11.67 5.72 13.93
C ASP A 825 -12.80 4.71 14.13
N MET A 826 -13.13 4.45 15.40
CA MET A 826 -14.22 3.55 15.81
C MET A 826 -15.60 4.21 15.76
N ASP A 827 -15.67 5.42 15.20
CA ASP A 827 -16.82 6.31 15.11
C ASP A 827 -17.20 7.01 16.43
N MET A 828 -18.22 7.87 16.35
CA MET A 828 -18.62 8.83 17.38
C MET A 828 -19.05 8.19 18.71
N LEU A 829 -18.79 8.93 19.79
CA LEU A 829 -19.24 8.64 21.14
C LEU A 829 -20.73 8.94 21.26
N GLN A 830 -21.51 7.95 21.70
CA GLN A 830 -22.95 8.04 21.92
C GLN A 830 -23.31 8.55 23.34
N ILE A 831 -22.30 9.02 24.07
CA ILE A 831 -22.40 9.49 25.45
C ILE A 831 -23.25 10.76 25.50
N GLY A 832 -24.39 10.70 26.20
CA GLY A 832 -25.30 11.82 26.39
C GLY A 832 -26.11 12.24 25.15
N VAL A 833 -26.17 11.43 24.09
CA VAL A 833 -26.91 11.77 22.85
C VAL A 833 -28.42 11.66 23.08
N ASP A 834 -29.12 12.77 23.33
CA ASP A 834 -30.55 12.76 23.68
C ASP A 834 -31.52 12.98 22.50
N GLY A 835 -32.75 12.50 22.65
CA GLY A 835 -33.92 12.84 21.82
C GLY A 835 -33.96 12.35 20.37
N PHE A 836 -32.89 12.57 19.60
CA PHE A 836 -32.79 12.25 18.18
C PHE A 836 -31.42 11.64 17.86
N ASP A 837 -31.42 10.49 17.18
CA ASP A 837 -30.21 9.87 16.61
C ASP A 837 -30.42 9.68 15.10
N TYR A 838 -29.59 10.32 14.26
CA TYR A 838 -29.71 10.29 12.79
C TYR A 838 -31.04 10.80 12.22
N GLY A 839 -31.72 11.73 12.92
CA GLY A 839 -33.04 12.22 12.47
C GLY A 839 -34.21 11.29 12.82
N HIS A 840 -33.99 10.28 13.65
CA HIS A 840 -35.04 9.43 14.21
C HIS A 840 -35.28 9.72 15.70
N ASP A 841 -36.55 9.73 16.11
CA ASP A 841 -36.96 9.86 17.52
C ASP A 841 -36.38 8.69 18.34
N ARG A 842 -35.53 9.01 19.32
CA ARG A 842 -34.79 8.09 20.18
C ARG A 842 -35.69 7.07 20.86
N LYS A 843 -36.86 7.50 21.37
CA LYS A 843 -37.80 6.61 22.09
C LYS A 843 -38.52 5.64 21.16
N LYS A 844 -38.82 6.06 19.93
CA LYS A 844 -39.54 5.22 18.96
C LYS A 844 -38.66 4.16 18.31
N ALA A 845 -37.34 4.32 18.31
CA ALA A 845 -36.39 3.44 17.63
C ALA A 845 -35.62 2.47 18.55
N GLY A 846 -35.92 2.49 19.86
CA GLY A 846 -35.29 1.63 20.86
C GLY A 846 -33.79 1.93 21.05
N PHE A 847 -33.43 3.22 21.04
CA PHE A 847 -32.08 3.74 21.24
C PHE A 847 -31.91 4.21 22.69
N ASP A 848 -31.09 3.52 23.48
CA ASP A 848 -30.83 3.89 24.88
C ASP A 848 -29.65 3.08 25.47
N ILE A 849 -28.40 3.51 25.22
CA ILE A 849 -27.29 2.98 26.02
C ILE A 849 -27.36 3.53 27.45
N THR A 850 -27.11 2.66 28.42
CA THR A 850 -27.18 3.02 29.84
C THR A 850 -25.97 3.87 30.28
N PRO A 851 -26.05 4.59 31.43
CA PRO A 851 -24.89 5.27 32.03
C PRO A 851 -23.63 4.39 32.21
N ASP A 852 -23.82 3.10 32.47
CA ASP A 852 -22.71 2.14 32.57
C ASP A 852 -22.13 1.77 31.20
N GLU A 853 -22.98 1.69 30.16
CA GLU A 853 -22.56 1.51 28.77
C GLU A 853 -21.86 2.75 28.19
N GLU A 854 -22.20 3.97 28.65
CA GLU A 854 -21.45 5.19 28.31
C GLU A 854 -20.01 5.14 28.85
N ARG A 855 -19.85 4.73 30.12
CA ARG A 855 -18.53 4.48 30.72
C ARG A 855 -17.79 3.35 30.02
N PHE A 856 -18.51 2.32 29.61
CA PHE A 856 -17.98 1.23 28.79
C PHE A 856 -17.39 1.78 27.50
N GLN A 857 -18.17 2.55 26.73
CA GLN A 857 -17.73 3.13 25.46
C GLN A 857 -16.46 3.97 25.66
N MET A 858 -16.47 4.90 26.62
CA MET A 858 -15.32 5.76 26.90
C MET A 858 -14.08 4.95 27.27
N SER A 859 -14.23 3.88 28.07
CA SER A 859 -13.12 3.02 28.48
C SER A 859 -12.52 2.25 27.30
N LEU A 860 -13.36 1.70 26.41
CA LEU A 860 -12.90 0.93 25.25
C LEU A 860 -12.29 1.81 24.16
N TRP A 861 -12.85 2.99 23.90
CA TRP A 861 -12.26 3.96 22.97
C TRP A 861 -10.91 4.46 23.50
N SER A 862 -10.79 4.64 24.82
CA SER A 862 -9.54 5.04 25.47
C SER A 862 -8.49 3.94 25.39
N ILE A 863 -8.83 2.70 25.73
CA ILE A 863 -7.87 1.60 25.72
C ILE A 863 -7.46 1.20 24.30
N LEU A 864 -8.34 1.35 23.29
CA LEU A 864 -8.04 1.03 21.89
C LEU A 864 -7.43 2.21 21.10
N ALA A 865 -7.19 3.35 21.74
CA ALA A 865 -6.61 4.56 21.13
C ALA A 865 -7.43 5.09 19.93
N SER A 866 -8.76 5.06 20.02
CA SER A 866 -9.65 5.65 19.02
C SER A 866 -9.73 7.18 19.21
N PRO A 867 -9.92 7.97 18.14
CA PRO A 867 -10.39 9.35 18.25
C PRO A 867 -11.62 9.45 19.17
N LEU A 868 -11.70 10.52 19.98
CA LEU A 868 -12.80 10.79 20.90
C LEU A 868 -13.67 11.92 20.33
N LEU A 869 -14.68 11.54 19.55
CA LEU A 869 -15.60 12.48 18.91
C LEU A 869 -16.96 12.43 19.62
N ALA A 870 -17.23 13.40 20.49
CA ALA A 870 -18.55 13.57 21.12
C ALA A 870 -19.61 13.93 20.07
N ALA A 871 -20.87 13.53 20.26
CA ALA A 871 -21.94 13.79 19.29
C ALA A 871 -23.28 14.19 19.93
N ASN A 872 -23.28 14.53 21.22
CA ASN A 872 -24.42 14.95 22.02
C ASN A 872 -24.73 16.46 21.90
N ASP A 873 -25.84 16.90 22.51
CA ASP A 873 -26.07 18.33 22.78
C ASP A 873 -25.19 18.77 23.96
N VAL A 874 -24.05 19.39 23.63
CA VAL A 874 -23.10 19.86 24.65
C VAL A 874 -23.64 21.03 25.47
N THR A 875 -24.72 21.69 25.02
CA THR A 875 -25.29 22.87 25.68
C THR A 875 -26.18 22.52 26.87
N THR A 876 -26.54 21.23 27.02
CA THR A 876 -27.44 20.72 28.06
C THR A 876 -26.89 19.46 28.73
N MET A 877 -25.57 19.26 28.76
CA MET A 877 -24.96 18.09 29.40
C MET A 877 -25.30 18.03 30.89
N ASN A 878 -25.86 16.90 31.32
CA ASN A 878 -26.03 16.59 32.74
C ASN A 878 -24.67 16.23 33.37
N ASP A 879 -24.66 16.11 34.70
CA ASP A 879 -23.44 15.83 35.47
C ASP A 879 -22.83 14.47 35.13
N HIS A 880 -23.66 13.47 34.79
CA HIS A 880 -23.17 12.16 34.36
C HIS A 880 -22.36 12.28 33.06
N THR A 881 -22.94 12.85 32.00
CA THR A 881 -22.29 13.06 30.70
C THR A 881 -21.00 13.85 30.85
N LYS A 882 -21.01 14.94 31.64
CA LYS A 882 -19.78 15.70 31.96
C LYS A 882 -18.75 14.83 32.65
N SER A 883 -19.14 14.02 33.64
CA SER A 883 -18.24 13.13 34.39
C SER A 883 -17.57 12.08 33.50
N VAL A 884 -18.24 11.64 32.43
CA VAL A 884 -17.71 10.66 31.47
C VAL A 884 -16.79 11.33 30.45
N LEU A 885 -17.28 12.38 29.77
CA LEU A 885 -16.51 13.06 28.71
C LEU A 885 -15.31 13.83 29.25
N LEU A 886 -15.37 14.39 30.46
CA LEU A 886 -14.28 15.17 31.07
C LEU A 886 -13.42 14.34 32.03
N ASN A 887 -13.46 13.02 31.96
CA ASN A 887 -12.61 12.18 32.79
C ASN A 887 -11.14 12.28 32.33
N GLU A 888 -10.39 13.18 32.96
CA GLU A 888 -8.97 13.44 32.68
C GLU A 888 -8.10 12.18 32.70
N GLN A 889 -8.42 11.20 33.55
CA GLN A 889 -7.62 9.99 33.69
C GLN A 889 -7.86 9.02 32.53
N ALA A 890 -9.12 8.87 32.10
CA ALA A 890 -9.47 8.09 30.91
C ALA A 890 -8.91 8.76 29.63
N ILE A 891 -9.05 10.08 29.52
CA ILE A 891 -8.46 10.88 28.43
C ILE A 891 -6.95 10.69 28.38
N ALA A 892 -6.25 10.73 29.53
CA ALA A 892 -4.82 10.50 29.58
C ALA A 892 -4.40 9.11 29.07
N ILE A 893 -5.22 8.07 29.29
CA ILE A 893 -4.99 6.76 28.66
C ILE A 893 -5.14 6.86 27.15
N ASN A 894 -6.21 7.48 26.65
CA ASN A 894 -6.46 7.65 25.23
C ASN A 894 -5.30 8.39 24.54
N GLN A 895 -4.92 9.53 25.12
CA GLN A 895 -3.93 10.48 24.64
C GLN A 895 -2.47 10.08 24.95
N ASP A 896 -2.23 8.87 25.47
CA ASP A 896 -0.87 8.43 25.76
C ASP A 896 0.01 8.42 24.49
N PRO A 897 1.16 9.11 24.50
CA PRO A 897 1.99 9.33 23.31
C PRO A 897 2.74 8.08 22.81
N LEU A 898 2.65 6.94 23.51
CA LEU A 898 3.13 5.67 22.94
C LEU A 898 2.33 5.29 21.69
N GLY A 899 1.05 5.70 21.63
CA GLY A 899 0.17 5.44 20.50
C GLY A 899 -0.07 3.95 20.22
N VAL A 900 0.20 3.08 21.21
CA VAL A 900 -0.05 1.63 21.11
C VAL A 900 -1.45 1.35 21.65
N PRO A 901 -2.35 0.72 20.87
CA PRO A 901 -3.66 0.33 21.35
C PRO A 901 -3.55 -0.87 22.30
N GLY A 902 -4.51 -0.99 23.18
CA GLY A 902 -4.69 -2.16 24.03
C GLY A 902 -5.25 -3.35 23.26
N TRP A 903 -5.24 -4.50 23.92
CA TRP A 903 -5.78 -5.75 23.40
C TRP A 903 -6.48 -6.52 24.52
N ARG A 904 -7.41 -7.39 24.14
CA ARG A 904 -8.08 -8.28 25.09
C ARG A 904 -7.08 -9.35 25.50
N ILE A 905 -6.88 -9.50 26.80
CA ILE A 905 -6.01 -10.53 27.38
C ILE A 905 -6.80 -11.74 27.89
N LYS A 906 -8.10 -11.58 28.15
CA LYS A 906 -8.95 -12.67 28.62
C LYS A 906 -10.42 -12.44 28.26
N LYS A 907 -11.12 -13.53 27.98
CA LYS A 907 -12.59 -13.59 27.94
C LYS A 907 -13.06 -14.73 28.84
N MET A 908 -13.91 -14.44 29.82
CA MET A 908 -14.44 -15.40 30.78
C MET A 908 -15.96 -15.29 30.76
N ASP A 909 -16.65 -16.19 30.03
CA ASP A 909 -18.10 -16.07 29.80
C ASP A 909 -18.47 -14.69 29.23
N LYS A 910 -19.17 -13.87 30.03
CA LYS A 910 -19.59 -12.51 29.75
C LYS A 910 -18.64 -11.44 30.28
N ILE A 911 -17.46 -11.79 30.77
CA ILE A 911 -16.44 -10.84 31.22
C ILE A 911 -15.30 -10.74 30.21
N GLU A 912 -14.86 -9.52 29.92
CA GLU A 912 -13.68 -9.25 29.10
C GLU A 912 -12.65 -8.44 29.87
N VAL A 913 -11.37 -8.78 29.67
CA VAL A 913 -10.26 -8.04 30.27
C VAL A 913 -9.37 -7.53 29.15
N TRP A 914 -9.17 -6.22 29.12
CA TRP A 914 -8.35 -5.51 28.15
C TRP A 914 -7.16 -4.87 28.84
N LYS A 915 -6.02 -4.83 28.16
CA LYS A 915 -4.78 -4.24 28.69
C LYS A 915 -4.08 -3.40 27.64
N ARG A 916 -3.54 -2.26 28.06
CA ARG A 916 -2.70 -1.36 27.25
C ARG A 916 -1.44 -0.95 28.02
N PRO A 917 -0.24 -1.02 27.41
CA PRO A 917 0.95 -0.39 27.95
C PRO A 917 0.96 1.12 27.68
N LEU A 918 1.51 1.89 28.62
CA LEU A 918 1.67 3.35 28.51
C LEU A 918 3.14 3.73 28.34
N LYS A 919 3.42 4.92 27.79
CA LYS A 919 4.80 5.36 27.49
C LYS A 919 5.71 5.35 28.71
N ASN A 920 5.19 5.70 29.88
CA ASN A 920 5.94 5.78 31.13
C ASN A 920 6.17 4.41 31.81
N GLY A 921 5.69 3.31 31.22
CA GLY A 921 5.85 1.96 31.75
C GLY A 921 4.72 1.50 32.70
N ASP A 922 3.67 2.30 32.85
CA ASP A 922 2.42 1.91 33.49
C ASP A 922 1.57 1.03 32.56
N LEU A 923 0.51 0.44 33.11
CA LEU A 923 -0.48 -0.31 32.35
C LEU A 923 -1.88 0.24 32.61
N ALA A 924 -2.69 0.35 31.58
CA ALA A 924 -4.13 0.55 31.69
C ALA A 924 -4.85 -0.78 31.53
N VAL A 925 -5.86 -1.05 32.37
CA VAL A 925 -6.63 -2.31 32.34
C VAL A 925 -8.12 -2.00 32.42
N VAL A 926 -8.91 -2.57 31.52
CA VAL A 926 -10.38 -2.52 31.58
C VAL A 926 -10.91 -3.91 31.88
N PHE A 927 -11.70 -4.03 32.93
CA PHE A 927 -12.59 -5.16 33.15
C PHE A 927 -13.99 -4.78 32.70
N ALA A 928 -14.54 -5.53 31.76
CA ALA A 928 -15.79 -5.25 31.08
C ALA A 928 -16.79 -6.36 31.39
N ASN A 929 -17.91 -6.00 32.01
CA ASN A 929 -19.07 -6.88 32.11
C ASN A 929 -19.89 -6.75 30.81
N LEU A 930 -20.17 -7.87 30.16
CA LEU A 930 -21.00 -7.98 28.96
C LEU A 930 -22.33 -8.69 29.24
N ASP A 931 -22.60 -9.00 30.51
CA ASP A 931 -23.83 -9.66 30.92
C ASP A 931 -24.91 -8.64 31.24
N ASP A 932 -26.17 -9.06 31.12
CA ASP A 932 -27.35 -8.25 31.42
C ASP A 932 -27.62 -8.14 32.94
N LYS A 933 -26.68 -8.62 33.77
CA LYS A 933 -26.76 -8.64 35.24
C LYS A 933 -25.42 -8.31 35.89
N PRO A 934 -25.40 -7.85 37.15
CA PRO A 934 -24.16 -7.60 37.85
C PRO A 934 -23.27 -8.83 37.94
N ARG A 935 -21.95 -8.63 37.82
CA ARG A 935 -20.95 -9.71 37.92
C ARG A 935 -19.82 -9.33 38.85
N THR A 936 -19.37 -10.30 39.64
CA THR A 936 -18.10 -10.21 40.37
C THR A 936 -16.97 -10.60 39.42
N ILE A 937 -15.91 -9.80 39.41
CA ILE A 937 -14.70 -10.06 38.64
C ILE A 937 -13.53 -10.21 39.61
N ASP A 938 -12.90 -11.37 39.58
CA ASP A 938 -11.68 -11.68 40.29
C ASP A 938 -10.57 -12.01 39.28
N VAL A 939 -9.49 -11.22 39.31
CA VAL A 939 -8.37 -11.42 38.38
C VAL A 939 -7.04 -11.33 39.12
N THR A 940 -6.22 -12.37 38.94
CA THR A 940 -4.90 -12.46 39.54
C THR A 940 -3.84 -11.71 38.72
N TRP A 941 -2.72 -11.36 39.34
CA TRP A 941 -1.60 -10.66 38.67
C TRP A 941 -1.01 -11.48 37.54
N ALA A 942 -0.96 -12.81 37.74
CA ALA A 942 -0.57 -13.76 36.71
C ALA A 942 -1.50 -13.68 35.49
N GLN A 943 -2.82 -13.64 35.73
CA GLN A 943 -3.82 -13.50 34.65
C GLN A 943 -3.73 -12.15 33.93
N LEU A 944 -3.35 -11.07 34.62
CA LEU A 944 -3.06 -9.78 33.98
C LEU A 944 -1.69 -9.75 33.28
N ASN A 945 -0.84 -10.76 33.51
CA ASN A 945 0.57 -10.78 33.15
C ASN A 945 1.26 -9.47 33.59
N VAL A 946 1.16 -9.19 34.89
CA VAL A 946 1.75 -8.03 35.59
C VAL A 946 2.71 -8.56 36.64
N ARG A 947 3.94 -8.04 36.62
CA ARG A 947 4.99 -8.43 37.56
C ARG A 947 5.25 -7.34 38.59
N GLY A 948 5.51 -7.80 39.80
CA GLY A 948 5.76 -6.96 40.97
C GLY A 948 4.49 -6.29 41.49
N ALA A 949 4.60 -5.77 42.70
CA ALA A 949 3.55 -4.96 43.28
C ALA A 949 3.36 -3.67 42.46
N ARG A 950 2.10 -3.28 42.23
CA ARG A 950 1.73 -2.07 41.48
C ARG A 950 0.76 -1.23 42.29
N THR A 951 0.90 0.08 42.17
CA THR A 951 -0.11 1.00 42.70
C THR A 951 -1.30 1.01 41.75
N VAL A 952 -2.46 0.60 42.24
CA VAL A 952 -3.70 0.47 41.46
C VAL A 952 -4.54 1.73 41.67
N THR A 953 -4.99 2.37 40.59
CA THR A 953 -5.93 3.50 40.63
C THR A 953 -7.15 3.18 39.79
N ASP A 954 -8.35 3.34 40.36
CA ASP A 954 -9.61 3.25 39.64
C ASP A 954 -9.95 4.62 39.03
N LEU A 955 -10.04 4.66 37.70
CA LEU A 955 -10.18 5.90 36.93
C LEU A 955 -11.61 6.44 36.95
N TRP A 956 -12.61 5.57 37.18
CA TRP A 956 -14.00 5.99 37.30
C TRP A 956 -14.33 6.46 38.72
N LYS A 957 -13.77 5.80 39.73
CA LYS A 957 -13.88 6.23 41.13
C LYS A 957 -12.90 7.34 41.51
N LYS A 958 -11.95 7.67 40.63
CA LYS A 958 -10.86 8.64 40.83
C LYS A 958 -10.09 8.42 42.15
N ARG A 959 -9.86 7.16 42.51
CA ARG A 959 -9.27 6.79 43.81
C ARG A 959 -8.21 5.71 43.67
N GLY A 960 -7.12 5.87 44.41
CA GLY A 960 -6.11 4.82 44.63
C GLY A 960 -6.70 3.67 45.45
N LEU A 961 -6.54 2.44 44.95
CA LEU A 961 -6.91 1.21 45.65
C LEU A 961 -5.74 0.63 46.46
N GLY A 962 -4.59 1.29 46.46
CA GLY A 962 -3.38 0.85 47.17
C GLY A 962 -2.40 0.07 46.29
N ARG A 963 -1.37 -0.48 46.91
CA ARG A 963 -0.34 -1.29 46.25
C ARG A 963 -0.71 -2.77 46.34
N HIS A 964 -0.84 -3.43 45.19
CA HIS A 964 -1.31 -4.82 45.08
C HIS A 964 -0.33 -5.68 44.27
N ASP A 965 -0.19 -6.96 44.63
CA ASP A 965 0.74 -7.91 43.99
C ASP A 965 0.15 -9.30 43.66
N LYS A 966 -1.12 -9.56 44.02
CA LYS A 966 -1.73 -10.91 43.94
C LYS A 966 -3.07 -10.96 43.23
N LEU A 967 -4.13 -10.41 43.82
CA LEU A 967 -5.51 -10.53 43.36
C LEU A 967 -6.21 -9.16 43.40
N LEU A 968 -6.92 -8.82 42.31
CA LEU A 968 -7.97 -7.81 42.36
C LEU A 968 -9.33 -8.49 42.33
N LYS A 969 -10.20 -8.08 43.24
CA LYS A 969 -11.60 -8.48 43.28
C LYS A 969 -12.47 -7.24 43.21
N PHE A 970 -13.39 -7.23 42.26
CA PHE A 970 -14.41 -6.22 42.10
C PHE A 970 -15.78 -6.90 42.17
N GLU A 971 -16.51 -6.62 43.24
CA GLU A 971 -17.83 -7.21 43.47
C GLU A 971 -18.91 -6.37 42.79
N ALA A 972 -19.93 -7.05 42.25
CA ALA A 972 -21.14 -6.43 41.70
C ALA A 972 -20.88 -5.31 40.66
N ILE A 973 -19.99 -5.55 39.69
CA ILE A 973 -19.87 -4.65 38.53
C ILE A 973 -21.21 -4.68 37.78
N PRO A 974 -21.89 -3.53 37.56
CA PRO A 974 -23.22 -3.49 36.96
C PRO A 974 -23.33 -4.20 35.61
N SER A 975 -24.57 -4.50 35.20
CA SER A 975 -24.87 -4.93 33.83
C SER A 975 -24.19 -3.98 32.84
N HIS A 976 -23.47 -4.54 31.87
CA HIS A 976 -22.70 -3.79 30.87
C HIS A 976 -21.66 -2.79 31.39
N GLY A 977 -21.36 -2.81 32.70
CA GLY A 977 -20.45 -1.89 33.36
C GLY A 977 -18.97 -2.24 33.20
N VAL A 978 -18.11 -1.30 33.60
CA VAL A 978 -16.65 -1.44 33.52
C VAL A 978 -15.95 -1.01 34.81
N VAL A 979 -14.81 -1.64 35.06
CA VAL A 979 -13.77 -1.12 35.95
C VAL A 979 -12.57 -0.76 35.09
N PHE A 980 -12.15 0.50 35.13
CA PHE A 980 -11.02 1.01 34.35
C PHE A 980 -9.91 1.42 35.31
N LEU A 981 -8.75 0.78 35.18
CA LEU A 981 -7.63 0.95 36.11
C LEU A 981 -6.38 1.45 35.41
N ARG A 982 -5.57 2.17 36.18
CA ARG A 982 -4.14 2.39 35.91
C ARG A 982 -3.30 1.66 36.97
N LEU A 983 -2.31 0.91 36.50
CA LEU A 983 -1.36 0.15 37.30
C LEU A 983 0.02 0.79 37.16
N SER A 984 0.45 1.51 38.18
CA SER A 984 1.74 2.22 38.19
C SER A 984 2.82 1.38 38.87
N LYS A 985 4.07 1.47 38.39
CA LYS A 985 5.23 0.77 38.96
C LYS A 985 5.40 1.07 40.46
#